data_AF-A0A1B7Y7N2-F1
#
_entry.id   AF-A0A1B7Y7N2-F1
#
_cell.length_a   1.000
_cell.length_b   1.000
_cell.length_c   1.000
_cell.angle_alpha   90.00
_cell.angle_beta   90.00
_cell.angle_gamma   90.00
#
_symmetry.space_group_name_H-M   'P 1'
#
loop_
_entity.id
_entity.type
_entity.pdbx_description
1 polymer ?
#
loop_
_entity_poly.entity_id
_entity_poly.type
_entity_poly.pdbx_seq_one_letter_code
_entity_poly.pdbx_strand_id
1 'polypeptide(L)'
;MDERPSKKRKVRKGTRSCWQCRKRKIRCEFASNEEQTCNGCKSRGTTCVSQEFTDDEPSGPPERGLAQRLGRLEELMVKLADKIGPEASIVSGSSSNSNNSNSNSNSNSINTPTSSVDGSLRSSEFQGTPDDSTLMSATVTISSSTPGDVIPETRTPQGRPSRSGSKYEKVCRELYSAFPSPEDAKTIVHSSRGPIFLLAMFYSYQDILDGNSPATAALTVVPDVNKHPAVLARKLLQLTICLQQLPPSFDSSKLELGLKGSIQDKMNEWAAVAGLVTSNEELLGSAEGLECLILLGFYLLNSGNLRKAWLVMRRALSLAQLMGIEADLARPLKSCDPATDTSIIPASQTFWYRINFCDRYISLLLGLSAGTQDNSFLTDEFLARDTPMERLEKRYTAIALRIIERNRAPAHEAYAITQSVDCELENAAKSMGRSWWEIPSLMPHYTTDTPAQMGVMSHLMLQIHHHSLLILLHLPYMLRNQTNSRFDYSKNTCLESSRAVLRRCVIFRTANDVAFSCRHIDYSSLMASMTLLLGHLSRPPGVREEDWSRQRNEDRALAVKVVAKMEELALLNDDKLSCESADIIRKLLPIVDCCNGMTPAQFHGEEARNLQLVIPYLGVININTTTNQAAESCTVDLSHSQLPTPTNTATTTTTTTAAAAVASETYQEMTPPELCAEALLGQDNTIPHEDPSAGLFSTDCLEGWSCPGITAEAGDWTFQGVDTTYWSLLNSGMACNFTQ
;
A
#
# COMPACT_ATOMS: atom_id res chain seq x y z
N MET A 1 -0.75 -67.06 -13.52
CA MET A 1 -0.90 -65.63 -13.82
C MET A 1 -0.78 -64.85 -12.52
N ASP A 2 0.34 -64.95 -11.81
CA ASP A 2 1.70 -64.50 -12.15
C ASP A 2 1.93 -63.05 -11.70
N GLU A 3 2.90 -62.89 -10.82
CA GLU A 3 3.34 -61.61 -10.28
C GLU A 3 3.98 -60.74 -11.37
N ARG A 4 3.83 -59.42 -11.26
CA ARG A 4 4.71 -58.47 -11.96
C ARG A 4 5.74 -57.94 -10.97
N PRO A 5 7.05 -57.98 -11.28
CA PRO A 5 8.08 -57.70 -10.29
C PRO A 5 8.20 -56.21 -9.99
N SER A 6 8.05 -55.83 -8.72
CA SER A 6 8.57 -54.56 -8.22
C SER A 6 10.11 -54.56 -8.34
N LYS A 7 10.68 -53.43 -8.78
CA LYS A 7 12.09 -53.35 -9.19
C LYS A 7 13.02 -53.52 -7.99
N LYS A 8 13.60 -54.72 -7.82
CA LYS A 8 14.46 -55.05 -6.68
C LYS A 8 15.71 -54.16 -6.62
N ARG A 9 15.88 -53.45 -5.50
CA ARG A 9 17.01 -52.54 -5.26
C ARG A 9 18.22 -53.33 -4.72
N LYS A 10 19.42 -53.10 -5.26
CA LYS A 10 20.66 -53.76 -4.75
C LYS A 10 21.01 -53.27 -3.34
N VAL A 11 20.64 -54.05 -2.33
CA VAL A 11 21.14 -53.94 -0.94
C VAL A 11 22.41 -54.80 -0.79
N ARG A 12 23.31 -54.48 0.15
CA ARG A 12 24.48 -55.32 0.45
C ARG A 12 24.03 -56.68 1.00
N LYS A 13 24.61 -57.78 0.50
CA LYS A 13 24.34 -59.14 1.01
C LYS A 13 24.57 -59.19 2.53
N GLY A 14 23.61 -59.76 3.26
CA GLY A 14 23.67 -59.92 4.72
C GLY A 14 23.04 -58.78 5.55
N THR A 15 22.56 -57.68 4.95
CA THR A 15 21.97 -56.56 5.71
C THR A 15 20.46 -56.40 5.44
N ARG A 16 19.61 -57.06 6.23
CA ARG A 16 18.15 -56.84 6.22
C ARG A 16 17.81 -55.52 6.92
N SER A 17 17.12 -54.60 6.26
CA SER A 17 16.59 -53.38 6.89
C SER A 17 15.36 -52.86 6.16
N CYS A 18 14.38 -52.31 6.90
CA CYS A 18 13.11 -51.85 6.36
C CYS A 18 13.09 -50.34 6.06
N TRP A 19 12.12 -49.89 5.26
CA TRP A 19 11.93 -48.48 4.94
C TRP A 19 11.53 -47.63 6.17
N GLN A 20 10.68 -48.14 7.06
CA GLN A 20 10.20 -47.41 8.25
C GLN A 20 11.32 -47.08 9.26
N CYS A 21 12.27 -48.00 9.48
CA CYS A 21 13.44 -47.75 10.32
C CYS A 21 14.42 -46.76 9.66
N ARG A 22 14.62 -46.86 8.33
CA ARG A 22 15.48 -45.95 7.57
C ARG A 22 14.92 -44.52 7.52
N LYS A 23 13.61 -44.36 7.24
CA LYS A 23 12.88 -43.07 7.29
C LYS A 23 13.08 -42.38 8.66
N ARG A 24 13.18 -43.14 9.76
CA ARG A 24 13.40 -42.64 11.14
C ARG A 24 14.85 -42.66 11.63
N LYS A 25 15.83 -43.04 10.79
CA LYS A 25 17.26 -43.19 11.15
C LYS A 25 17.54 -44.08 12.39
N ILE A 26 16.71 -45.11 12.64
CA ILE A 26 16.87 -46.05 13.76
C ILE A 26 17.38 -47.43 13.31
N ARG A 27 17.99 -48.19 14.23
CA ARG A 27 18.46 -49.57 13.99
C ARG A 27 17.28 -50.49 13.67
N CYS A 28 17.48 -51.41 12.73
CA CYS A 28 16.47 -52.37 12.28
C CYS A 28 16.93 -53.78 12.67
N GLU A 29 16.19 -54.42 13.57
CA GLU A 29 16.54 -55.70 14.19
C GLU A 29 15.35 -56.65 14.13
N PHE A 30 15.59 -57.93 13.85
CA PHE A 30 14.58 -58.99 13.79
C PHE A 30 14.90 -60.01 14.88
N ALA A 31 13.90 -60.64 15.50
CA ALA A 31 14.16 -61.64 16.54
C ALA A 31 14.72 -62.97 15.98
N SER A 32 14.43 -63.28 14.71
CA SER A 32 15.02 -64.40 13.97
C SER A 32 15.23 -64.05 12.49
N ASN A 33 15.98 -64.91 11.77
CA ASN A 33 16.15 -64.76 10.32
C ASN A 33 14.88 -65.06 9.50
N GLU A 34 13.92 -65.77 10.08
CA GLU A 34 12.67 -66.17 9.41
C GLU A 34 11.55 -65.14 9.60
N GLU A 35 11.64 -64.29 10.62
CA GLU A 35 10.64 -63.27 10.90
C GLU A 35 10.66 -62.17 9.82
N GLN A 36 9.47 -61.78 9.34
CA GLN A 36 9.29 -60.79 8.27
C GLN A 36 9.14 -59.35 8.79
N THR A 37 8.82 -59.18 10.08
CA THR A 37 8.60 -57.89 10.72
C THR A 37 9.69 -57.62 11.75
N CYS A 38 10.42 -56.50 11.61
CA CYS A 38 11.45 -56.13 12.58
C CYS A 38 10.84 -55.68 13.93
N ASN A 39 11.57 -55.86 15.02
CA ASN A 39 11.18 -55.52 16.40
C ASN A 39 10.67 -54.08 16.52
N GLY A 40 11.34 -53.13 15.85
CA GLY A 40 10.99 -51.71 15.85
C GLY A 40 9.74 -51.34 15.06
N CYS A 41 9.27 -52.20 14.13
CA CYS A 41 7.97 -52.08 13.48
C CYS A 41 6.88 -52.81 14.27
N LYS A 42 7.21 -54.00 14.80
CA LYS A 42 6.32 -54.86 15.60
C LYS A 42 5.81 -54.14 16.85
N SER A 43 6.69 -53.44 17.58
CA SER A 43 6.33 -52.63 18.76
C SER A 43 5.56 -51.34 18.45
N ARG A 44 5.42 -50.97 17.17
CA ARG A 44 4.76 -49.73 16.71
C ARG A 44 3.50 -49.98 15.87
N GLY A 45 3.15 -51.23 15.60
CA GLY A 45 2.03 -51.59 14.73
C GLY A 45 2.18 -51.16 13.26
N THR A 46 3.39 -50.86 12.79
CA THR A 46 3.64 -50.31 11.44
C THR A 46 4.09 -51.39 10.44
N THR A 47 3.63 -51.30 9.19
CA THR A 47 4.03 -52.18 8.08
C THR A 47 5.55 -52.20 7.85
N CYS A 48 6.16 -53.40 7.84
CA CYS A 48 7.61 -53.57 7.77
C CYS A 48 8.09 -53.96 6.35
N VAL A 49 8.09 -53.01 5.41
CA VAL A 49 8.57 -53.26 4.03
C VAL A 49 10.10 -53.28 3.97
N SER A 50 10.69 -54.37 3.49
CA SER A 50 12.15 -54.52 3.27
C SER A 50 12.66 -53.61 2.13
N GLN A 51 13.85 -53.03 2.30
CA GLN A 51 14.47 -52.13 1.30
C GLN A 51 14.91 -52.80 0.00
N GLU A 52 14.78 -54.12 -0.12
CA GLU A 52 14.91 -54.81 -1.41
C GLU A 52 13.70 -54.57 -2.33
N PHE A 53 12.54 -54.19 -1.79
CA PHE A 53 11.32 -53.81 -2.52
C PHE A 53 11.16 -52.28 -2.60
N THR A 54 10.26 -51.81 -3.46
CA THR A 54 9.89 -50.40 -3.56
C THR A 54 9.12 -49.93 -2.33
N ASP A 55 9.27 -48.64 -1.99
CA ASP A 55 8.60 -48.00 -0.86
C ASP A 55 7.28 -47.41 -1.37
N ASP A 56 6.27 -48.25 -1.54
CA ASP A 56 5.00 -47.89 -2.18
C ASP A 56 4.08 -47.05 -1.25
N GLU A 57 4.54 -46.71 -0.04
CA GLU A 57 3.92 -45.69 0.82
C GLU A 57 4.31 -44.26 0.38
N PRO A 58 3.35 -43.36 0.10
CA PRO A 58 3.64 -41.98 -0.29
C PRO A 58 4.38 -41.23 0.82
N SER A 59 5.66 -40.92 0.59
CA SER A 59 6.54 -40.31 1.59
C SER A 59 6.37 -38.79 1.71
N GLY A 60 5.33 -38.36 2.43
CA GLY A 60 5.12 -36.96 2.83
C GLY A 60 4.06 -36.86 3.94
N PRO A 61 4.05 -35.79 4.75
CA PRO A 61 2.94 -35.53 5.67
C PRO A 61 1.67 -35.22 4.85
N PRO A 62 0.51 -35.81 5.18
CA PRO A 62 -0.70 -35.63 4.36
C PRO A 62 -1.31 -34.25 4.60
N GLU A 63 -1.19 -33.35 3.62
CA GLU A 63 -1.80 -32.00 3.65
C GLU A 63 -3.33 -32.06 3.82
N ARG A 64 -3.98 -33.13 3.31
CA ARG A 64 -5.41 -33.41 3.54
C ARG A 64 -5.75 -33.72 5.01
N GLY A 65 -4.79 -34.23 5.78
CA GLY A 65 -4.97 -34.54 7.20
C GLY A 65 -5.06 -33.30 8.09
N LEU A 66 -4.53 -32.15 7.66
CA LEU A 66 -4.63 -30.90 8.42
C LEU A 66 -6.00 -30.25 8.20
N ALA A 67 -6.45 -30.11 6.95
CA ALA A 67 -7.80 -29.64 6.62
C ALA A 67 -8.90 -30.52 7.26
N GLN A 68 -8.75 -31.85 7.23
CA GLN A 68 -9.74 -32.76 7.83
C GLN A 68 -9.68 -32.78 9.38
N ARG A 69 -8.60 -32.29 10.00
CA ARG A 69 -8.51 -32.08 11.46
C ARG A 69 -8.99 -30.70 11.88
N LEU A 70 -8.79 -29.67 11.04
CA LEU A 70 -9.39 -28.34 11.21
C LEU A 70 -10.91 -28.43 11.10
N GLY A 71 -11.45 -29.02 10.05
CA GLY A 71 -12.90 -29.24 9.92
C GLY A 71 -13.52 -30.05 11.07
N ARG A 72 -12.76 -31.00 11.66
CA ARG A 72 -13.19 -31.71 12.88
C ARG A 72 -13.06 -30.89 14.16
N LEU A 73 -12.10 -29.97 14.23
CA LEU A 73 -11.98 -29.02 15.33
C LEU A 73 -13.09 -27.96 15.26
N GLU A 74 -13.40 -27.45 14.08
CA GLU A 74 -14.53 -26.56 13.81
C GLU A 74 -15.86 -27.27 14.16
N GLU A 75 -16.09 -28.50 13.67
CA GLU A 75 -17.29 -29.29 14.00
C GLU A 75 -17.40 -29.60 15.51
N LEU A 76 -16.26 -29.79 16.21
CA LEU A 76 -16.23 -29.99 17.66
C LEU A 76 -16.38 -28.67 18.44
N MET A 77 -15.90 -27.54 17.92
CA MET A 77 -16.03 -26.21 18.52
C MET A 77 -17.46 -25.67 18.38
N VAL A 78 -18.12 -25.90 17.24
CA VAL A 78 -19.57 -25.65 17.08
C VAL A 78 -20.34 -26.47 18.12
N LYS A 79 -20.08 -27.78 18.23
CA LYS A 79 -20.69 -28.66 19.25
C LYS A 79 -20.26 -28.38 20.69
N LEU A 80 -19.28 -27.49 20.91
CA LEU A 80 -18.91 -26.95 22.22
C LEU A 80 -19.64 -25.63 22.50
N ALA A 81 -19.77 -24.76 21.51
CA ALA A 81 -20.54 -23.52 21.59
C ALA A 81 -22.03 -23.82 21.82
N ASP A 82 -22.60 -24.77 21.09
CA ASP A 82 -23.96 -25.30 21.28
C ASP A 82 -24.18 -25.90 22.68
N LYS A 83 -23.10 -26.22 23.41
CA LYS A 83 -23.11 -26.77 24.79
C LYS A 83 -22.72 -25.76 25.87
N ILE A 84 -22.35 -24.54 25.49
CA ILE A 84 -21.93 -23.46 26.39
C ILE A 84 -22.89 -22.24 26.29
N GLY A 85 -23.77 -22.22 25.28
CA GLY A 85 -24.94 -21.34 25.27
C GLY A 85 -25.88 -21.62 26.46
N PRO A 86 -26.55 -20.58 27.02
CA PRO A 86 -27.37 -20.74 28.22
C PRO A 86 -28.71 -21.44 27.91
N GLU A 87 -29.02 -22.53 28.63
CA GLU A 87 -30.33 -23.18 28.54
C GLU A 87 -31.44 -22.32 29.15
N ALA A 88 -32.26 -21.71 28.29
CA ALA A 88 -33.53 -21.10 28.66
C ALA A 88 -34.71 -22.01 28.24
N SER A 89 -35.19 -22.80 29.19
CA SER A 89 -36.49 -23.50 29.17
C SER A 89 -37.66 -22.54 28.86
N ILE A 90 -38.80 -22.92 28.27
CA ILE A 90 -39.29 -24.22 27.74
C ILE A 90 -40.41 -23.98 26.70
N VAL A 91 -40.75 -25.00 25.90
CA VAL A 91 -41.83 -24.97 24.90
C VAL A 91 -43.24 -24.77 25.49
N SER A 92 -44.11 -24.08 24.76
CA SER A 92 -45.57 -24.24 24.84
C SER A 92 -46.20 -24.13 23.44
N GLY A 93 -47.03 -25.04 22.98
CA GLY A 93 -47.42 -26.31 23.60
C GLY A 93 -48.22 -27.21 22.63
N SER A 94 -48.55 -28.44 23.05
CA SER A 94 -49.43 -29.33 22.31
C SER A 94 -50.08 -30.33 23.25
N SER A 95 -51.41 -30.26 23.38
CA SER A 95 -52.19 -31.11 24.29
C SER A 95 -53.01 -32.14 23.51
N SER A 96 -52.61 -33.41 23.60
CA SER A 96 -53.46 -34.57 23.29
C SER A 96 -52.94 -35.82 24.03
N ASN A 97 -53.79 -36.36 24.90
CA ASN A 97 -53.80 -37.73 25.42
C ASN A 97 -52.60 -38.32 26.21
N SER A 98 -52.80 -38.34 27.55
CA SER A 98 -53.00 -39.59 28.33
C SER A 98 -51.86 -40.31 29.07
N ASN A 99 -52.03 -40.31 30.40
CA ASN A 99 -51.91 -41.46 31.33
C ASN A 99 -50.55 -41.90 31.94
N ASN A 100 -50.21 -41.20 33.03
CA ASN A 100 -50.24 -41.73 34.43
C ASN A 100 -49.03 -42.48 35.04
N SER A 101 -48.91 -42.32 36.37
CA SER A 101 -48.20 -43.12 37.39
C SER A 101 -46.70 -42.87 37.70
N ASN A 102 -46.46 -42.08 38.77
CA ASN A 102 -45.72 -42.40 40.02
C ASN A 102 -44.34 -43.15 39.99
N SER A 103 -43.37 -42.89 40.90
CA SER A 103 -43.30 -42.02 42.11
C SER A 103 -41.89 -41.95 42.73
N ASN A 104 -41.58 -40.86 43.48
CA ASN A 104 -40.51 -40.69 44.50
C ASN A 104 -39.02 -40.79 43.98
N SER A 105 -37.98 -40.22 44.61
CA SER A 105 -37.74 -39.91 46.04
C SER A 105 -36.76 -38.72 46.30
N ASN A 106 -36.69 -38.32 47.58
CA ASN A 106 -35.96 -37.19 48.21
C ASN A 106 -34.44 -37.00 47.95
N SER A 107 -34.09 -35.72 47.74
CA SER A 107 -32.99 -34.89 48.32
C SER A 107 -31.94 -35.47 49.30
N ASN A 108 -30.69 -34.94 49.24
CA ASN A 108 -30.15 -34.02 50.27
C ASN A 108 -28.74 -33.40 50.02
N SER A 109 -28.64 -32.06 50.14
CA SER A 109 -27.45 -31.27 50.57
C SER A 109 -26.20 -31.31 49.64
N ILE A 110 -25.07 -30.55 49.78
CA ILE A 110 -24.60 -29.39 50.59
C ILE A 110 -23.37 -28.75 49.83
N ASN A 111 -22.84 -27.53 50.00
CA ASN A 111 -23.05 -26.35 50.87
C ASN A 111 -22.62 -25.03 50.16
N THR A 112 -22.76 -23.89 50.84
CA THR A 112 -22.28 -22.51 50.54
C THR A 112 -20.92 -22.18 51.23
N PRO A 113 -20.32 -20.94 51.18
CA PRO A 113 -20.73 -19.60 50.65
C PRO A 113 -19.80 -18.98 49.56
N THR A 114 -20.24 -18.10 48.63
CA THR A 114 -20.56 -16.62 48.65
C THR A 114 -19.35 -15.68 48.89
N SER A 115 -19.28 -14.42 48.42
CA SER A 115 -20.31 -13.39 48.11
C SER A 115 -19.84 -12.38 47.01
N SER A 116 -20.61 -12.05 45.94
CA SER A 116 -21.65 -10.98 45.79
C SER A 116 -21.10 -9.53 45.73
N VAL A 117 -21.65 -8.52 45.03
CA VAL A 117 -22.93 -8.23 44.30
C VAL A 117 -22.58 -7.33 43.07
N ASP A 118 -23.25 -7.31 41.91
CA ASP A 118 -24.65 -6.92 41.55
C ASP A 118 -24.95 -5.42 41.83
N GLY A 119 -25.65 -4.60 41.04
CA GLY A 119 -26.43 -4.69 39.78
C GLY A 119 -27.13 -3.32 39.53
N SER A 120 -28.10 -3.07 38.64
CA SER A 120 -28.57 -3.64 37.35
C SER A 120 -29.75 -2.76 36.84
N LEU A 121 -30.30 -3.01 35.63
CA LEU A 121 -31.62 -2.55 35.10
C LEU A 121 -31.80 -1.04 34.77
N ARG A 122 -32.74 -0.60 33.90
CA ARG A 122 -33.28 -1.09 32.60
C ARG A 122 -34.07 0.06 31.91
N SER A 123 -34.22 0.02 30.58
CA SER A 123 -35.06 0.96 29.81
C SER A 123 -36.45 0.40 29.49
N SER A 124 -37.42 1.28 29.21
CA SER A 124 -38.72 0.98 28.60
C SER A 124 -39.17 2.15 27.72
N GLU A 125 -39.92 1.86 26.66
CA GLU A 125 -40.35 2.84 25.64
C GLU A 125 -41.74 3.42 25.93
N PHE A 126 -42.02 4.64 25.45
CA PHE A 126 -43.37 5.08 25.06
C PHE A 126 -43.31 6.26 24.07
N GLN A 127 -44.37 6.45 23.27
CA GLN A 127 -44.49 7.52 22.26
C GLN A 127 -45.27 8.73 22.79
N GLY A 128 -44.92 9.95 22.32
CA GLY A 128 -45.77 11.13 22.53
C GLY A 128 -45.12 12.48 22.16
N THR A 129 -45.67 13.16 21.17
CA THR A 129 -45.60 14.62 20.93
C THR A 129 -46.96 15.24 21.35
N PRO A 130 -47.14 16.57 21.53
CA PRO A 130 -46.31 17.67 21.01
C PRO A 130 -46.06 18.88 21.96
N ASP A 131 -45.45 19.91 21.37
CA ASP A 131 -45.53 21.36 21.64
C ASP A 131 -44.93 22.05 22.90
N ASP A 132 -43.91 22.88 22.58
CA ASP A 132 -43.67 24.27 23.00
C ASP A 132 -42.95 24.64 24.34
N SER A 133 -42.09 25.65 24.21
CA SER A 133 -41.63 26.63 25.22
C SER A 133 -41.02 26.16 26.55
N THR A 134 -39.68 26.20 26.66
CA THR A 134 -38.95 27.32 27.34
C THR A 134 -37.42 27.16 27.35
N LEU A 135 -36.71 28.28 27.44
CA LEU A 135 -35.27 28.37 27.72
C LEU A 135 -35.01 28.42 29.23
N MET A 136 -33.87 27.89 29.70
CA MET A 136 -32.91 28.64 30.51
C MET A 136 -31.54 27.93 30.57
N SER A 137 -30.46 28.70 30.38
CA SER A 137 -29.11 28.29 30.77
C SER A 137 -28.88 28.58 32.25
N ALA A 138 -28.15 27.70 32.94
CA ALA A 138 -27.68 27.95 34.30
C ALA A 138 -26.24 28.49 34.28
N THR A 139 -26.05 29.76 34.65
CA THR A 139 -24.74 30.38 34.88
C THR A 139 -24.74 31.02 36.26
N VAL A 140 -23.85 30.60 37.15
CA VAL A 140 -23.80 31.09 38.54
C VAL A 140 -22.62 32.05 38.73
N THR A 141 -22.96 33.34 38.70
CA THR A 141 -22.58 34.37 39.68
C THR A 141 -21.24 34.28 40.43
N ILE A 142 -20.39 35.31 40.23
CA ILE A 142 -19.79 36.07 41.36
C ILE A 142 -19.99 37.57 41.06
N SER A 143 -20.35 38.37 42.08
CA SER A 143 -20.67 39.80 41.95
C SER A 143 -20.12 40.61 43.14
N SER A 144 -19.84 41.90 42.94
CA SER A 144 -19.60 42.85 44.04
C SER A 144 -19.91 44.32 43.64
N SER A 145 -20.83 44.95 44.39
CA SER A 145 -20.87 46.39 44.85
C SER A 145 -20.19 47.50 43.99
N THR A 146 -20.77 48.69 43.76
CA THR A 146 -21.98 49.39 44.31
C THR A 146 -22.36 50.59 43.39
N PRO A 147 -23.53 51.25 43.54
CA PRO A 147 -24.13 52.12 42.50
C PRO A 147 -23.80 53.62 42.58
N GLY A 148 -24.15 54.35 41.51
CA GLY A 148 -24.28 55.81 41.45
C GLY A 148 -25.06 56.28 40.20
N ASP A 149 -26.05 57.16 40.36
CA ASP A 149 -26.97 57.59 39.30
C ASP A 149 -26.41 58.67 38.35
N VAL A 150 -26.60 58.49 37.03
CA VAL A 150 -26.85 59.58 36.06
C VAL A 150 -27.78 59.08 34.94
N ILE A 151 -28.75 59.90 34.52
CA ILE A 151 -29.76 59.65 33.48
C ILE A 151 -29.19 59.98 32.07
N PRO A 152 -29.61 59.33 30.97
CA PRO A 152 -28.75 59.16 29.79
C PRO A 152 -28.80 60.28 28.74
N GLU A 153 -27.68 60.48 28.02
CA GLU A 153 -27.64 61.18 26.73
C GLU A 153 -27.49 60.20 25.55
N THR A 154 -28.36 60.34 24.55
CA THR A 154 -28.37 59.53 23.33
C THR A 154 -27.26 59.95 22.37
N ARG A 155 -26.04 59.44 22.57
CA ARG A 155 -24.95 59.56 21.57
C ARG A 155 -24.84 58.30 20.72
N THR A 156 -25.27 58.42 19.47
CA THR A 156 -24.98 57.45 18.41
C THR A 156 -23.46 57.28 18.25
N PRO A 157 -22.90 56.08 18.47
CA PRO A 157 -21.52 55.81 18.10
C PRO A 157 -21.43 55.74 16.58
N GLN A 158 -20.88 56.78 15.94
CA GLN A 158 -20.30 56.61 14.61
C GLN A 158 -19.12 55.65 14.75
N GLY A 159 -19.39 54.36 14.60
CA GLY A 159 -18.37 53.33 14.56
C GLY A 159 -17.41 53.63 13.42
N ARG A 160 -16.19 54.08 13.74
CA ARG A 160 -15.05 53.92 12.84
C ARG A 160 -15.05 52.45 12.40
N PRO A 161 -14.96 52.12 11.10
CA PRO A 161 -14.81 50.74 10.70
C PRO A 161 -13.55 50.20 11.35
N SER A 162 -13.71 49.22 12.24
CA SER A 162 -12.57 48.58 12.87
C SER A 162 -11.76 47.91 11.78
N ARG A 163 -10.54 48.38 11.53
CA ARG A 163 -9.56 47.70 10.68
C ARG A 163 -8.98 46.47 11.40
N SER A 164 -9.88 45.61 11.87
CA SER A 164 -9.60 44.22 12.20
C SER A 164 -9.44 43.45 10.89
N GLY A 165 -8.34 43.72 10.19
CA GLY A 165 -7.93 42.91 9.05
C GLY A 165 -7.88 41.45 9.45
N SER A 166 -8.29 40.55 8.55
CA SER A 166 -8.25 39.11 8.85
C SER A 166 -6.83 38.71 9.23
N LYS A 167 -6.68 37.84 10.24
CA LYS A 167 -5.37 37.29 10.68
C LYS A 167 -4.55 36.76 9.48
N TYR A 168 -5.24 36.30 8.44
CA TYR A 168 -4.65 35.72 7.23
C TYR A 168 -4.81 36.59 5.98
N GLU A 169 -5.14 37.89 6.10
CA GLU A 169 -5.41 38.80 4.97
C GLU A 169 -4.28 38.85 3.92
N LYS A 170 -3.00 38.74 4.35
CA LYS A 170 -1.87 38.59 3.43
C LYS A 170 -1.99 37.30 2.61
N VAL A 171 -2.18 36.16 3.29
CA VAL A 171 -2.27 34.82 2.67
C VAL A 171 -3.47 34.75 1.72
N CYS A 172 -4.62 35.31 2.11
CA CYS A 172 -5.79 35.45 1.25
C CYS A 172 -5.48 36.23 -0.04
N ARG A 173 -4.80 37.38 0.05
CA ARG A 173 -4.37 38.14 -1.14
C ARG A 173 -3.38 37.38 -2.01
N GLU A 174 -2.42 36.70 -1.39
CA GLU A 174 -1.35 35.96 -2.09
C GLU A 174 -1.96 34.80 -2.90
N LEU A 175 -2.80 33.98 -2.26
CA LEU A 175 -3.63 32.96 -2.90
C LEU A 175 -4.52 33.54 -4.01
N TYR A 176 -5.21 34.65 -3.74
CA TYR A 176 -6.13 35.25 -4.72
C TYR A 176 -5.38 35.79 -5.95
N SER A 177 -4.18 36.35 -5.75
CA SER A 177 -3.33 36.85 -6.85
C SER A 177 -2.73 35.77 -7.75
N ALA A 178 -2.74 34.51 -7.31
CA ALA A 178 -2.28 33.38 -8.11
C ALA A 178 -3.37 32.81 -9.04
N PHE A 179 -4.66 33.10 -8.83
CA PHE A 179 -5.71 32.55 -9.68
C PHE A 179 -5.61 33.04 -11.14
N PRO A 180 -5.96 32.19 -12.11
CA PRO A 180 -6.09 32.59 -13.52
C PRO A 180 -7.33 33.48 -13.73
N SER A 181 -7.50 34.05 -14.92
CA SER A 181 -8.74 34.74 -15.29
C SER A 181 -9.95 33.78 -15.26
N PRO A 182 -11.20 34.27 -15.13
CA PRO A 182 -12.39 33.42 -15.23
C PRO A 182 -12.46 32.66 -16.58
N GLU A 183 -12.00 33.30 -17.66
CA GLU A 183 -11.90 32.77 -19.00
C GLU A 183 -10.87 31.63 -19.10
N ASP A 184 -9.70 31.79 -18.47
CA ASP A 184 -8.68 30.74 -18.35
C ASP A 184 -9.15 29.59 -17.46
N ALA A 185 -9.72 29.89 -16.29
CA ALA A 185 -10.29 28.89 -15.38
C ALA A 185 -11.34 28.03 -16.09
N LYS A 186 -12.18 28.67 -16.91
CA LYS A 186 -13.14 27.99 -17.79
C LYS A 186 -12.44 27.14 -18.84
N THR A 187 -11.45 27.68 -19.55
CA THR A 187 -10.73 27.00 -20.63
C THR A 187 -9.96 25.77 -20.11
N ILE A 188 -9.28 25.89 -18.98
CA ILE A 188 -8.59 24.79 -18.28
C ILE A 188 -9.59 23.69 -17.89
N VAL A 189 -10.69 24.05 -17.22
CA VAL A 189 -11.71 23.09 -16.76
C VAL A 189 -12.40 22.36 -17.92
N HIS A 190 -12.68 23.04 -19.05
CA HIS A 190 -13.34 22.41 -20.20
C HIS A 190 -12.40 21.57 -21.08
N SER A 191 -11.08 21.83 -21.01
CA SER A 191 -10.07 21.14 -21.82
C SER A 191 -9.36 20.00 -21.09
N SER A 192 -9.71 19.75 -19.82
CA SER A 192 -9.01 18.84 -18.91
C SER A 192 -9.87 17.64 -18.50
N ARG A 193 -9.22 16.51 -18.19
CA ARG A 193 -9.86 15.37 -17.51
C ARG A 193 -9.96 15.54 -15.98
N GLY A 194 -9.26 16.53 -15.42
CA GLY A 194 -9.20 16.84 -14.00
C GLY A 194 -10.54 16.94 -13.27
N PRO A 195 -11.62 17.55 -13.84
CA PRO A 195 -12.90 17.65 -13.15
C PRO A 195 -13.53 16.31 -12.76
N ILE A 196 -13.43 15.29 -13.61
CA ILE A 196 -14.00 13.95 -13.32
C ILE A 196 -13.08 13.18 -12.36
N PHE A 197 -11.76 13.35 -12.50
CA PHE A 197 -10.77 12.80 -11.56
C PHE A 197 -10.94 13.35 -10.13
N LEU A 198 -11.22 14.66 -10.00
CA LEU A 198 -11.51 15.30 -8.71
C LEU A 198 -12.79 14.77 -8.07
N LEU A 199 -13.86 14.52 -8.85
CA LEU A 199 -15.08 13.89 -8.34
C LEU A 199 -14.81 12.46 -7.84
N ALA A 200 -14.18 11.62 -8.65
CA ALA A 200 -13.84 10.23 -8.27
C ALA A 200 -12.84 10.13 -7.09
N MET A 201 -12.10 11.20 -6.80
CA MET A 201 -11.18 11.25 -5.65
C MET A 201 -11.93 11.34 -4.31
N PHE A 202 -13.00 12.14 -4.25
CA PHE A 202 -13.63 12.57 -2.99
C PHE A 202 -15.09 12.11 -2.80
N TYR A 203 -15.78 11.66 -3.84
CA TYR A 203 -17.20 11.24 -3.78
C TYR A 203 -17.35 9.81 -4.29
N SER A 204 -18.26 9.04 -3.71
CA SER A 204 -18.62 7.74 -4.29
C SER A 204 -19.42 7.94 -5.57
N TYR A 205 -19.47 6.91 -6.42
CA TYR A 205 -20.31 6.91 -7.62
C TYR A 205 -21.79 7.18 -7.27
N GLN A 206 -22.27 6.66 -6.13
CA GLN A 206 -23.64 6.91 -5.68
C GLN A 206 -23.85 8.35 -5.20
N ASP A 207 -22.89 8.97 -4.51
CA ASP A 207 -22.98 10.40 -4.13
C ASP A 207 -23.02 11.32 -5.36
N ILE A 208 -22.31 10.97 -6.43
CA ILE A 208 -22.35 11.69 -7.70
C ILE A 208 -23.73 11.55 -8.37
N LEU A 209 -24.35 10.36 -8.33
CA LEU A 209 -25.71 10.15 -8.86
C LEU A 209 -26.81 10.81 -8.01
N ASP A 210 -26.66 10.80 -6.68
CA ASP A 210 -27.61 11.39 -5.74
C ASP A 210 -27.59 12.94 -5.74
N GLY A 211 -26.59 13.55 -6.38
CA GLY A 211 -26.38 15.00 -6.38
C GLY A 211 -25.59 15.52 -5.18
N ASN A 212 -25.11 14.65 -4.29
CA ASN A 212 -24.30 14.95 -3.11
C ASN A 212 -22.82 15.25 -3.49
N SER A 213 -22.60 15.97 -4.60
CA SER A 213 -21.27 16.36 -5.08
C SER A 213 -21.35 17.67 -5.88
N PRO A 214 -20.29 18.51 -5.90
CA PRO A 214 -20.30 19.77 -6.62
C PRO A 214 -20.27 19.54 -8.13
N ALA A 215 -21.18 20.19 -8.87
CA ALA A 215 -21.17 20.16 -10.33
C ALA A 215 -19.80 20.61 -10.89
N THR A 216 -19.28 19.93 -11.91
CA THR A 216 -17.97 20.22 -12.51
C THR A 216 -17.80 21.68 -12.95
N ALA A 217 -18.89 22.32 -13.40
CA ALA A 217 -18.92 23.74 -13.75
C ALA A 217 -18.57 24.68 -12.56
N ALA A 218 -18.80 24.27 -11.31
CA ALA A 218 -18.39 25.04 -10.14
C ALA A 218 -16.86 25.22 -10.05
N LEU A 219 -16.07 24.38 -10.73
CA LEU A 219 -14.61 24.52 -10.79
C LEU A 219 -14.13 25.78 -11.53
N THR A 220 -14.98 26.46 -12.33
CA THR A 220 -14.59 27.71 -13.00
C THR A 220 -14.72 28.95 -12.10
N VAL A 221 -15.49 28.87 -11.01
CA VAL A 221 -15.82 30.01 -10.15
C VAL A 221 -14.70 30.25 -9.12
N VAL A 222 -13.98 31.37 -9.25
CA VAL A 222 -12.97 31.80 -8.26
C VAL A 222 -13.69 32.29 -6.98
N PRO A 223 -13.30 31.84 -5.76
CA PRO A 223 -13.91 32.31 -4.52
C PRO A 223 -13.46 33.73 -4.17
N ASP A 224 -14.32 34.49 -3.51
CA ASP A 224 -14.01 35.86 -3.05
C ASP A 224 -12.77 35.89 -2.12
N VAL A 225 -11.90 36.89 -2.28
CA VAL A 225 -10.65 37.07 -1.51
C VAL A 225 -10.85 37.09 0.02
N ASN A 226 -12.04 37.44 0.52
CA ASN A 226 -12.36 37.48 1.94
C ASN A 226 -12.75 36.10 2.51
N LYS A 227 -12.82 35.05 1.69
CA LYS A 227 -13.05 33.66 2.14
C LYS A 227 -11.84 33.12 2.91
N HIS A 228 -12.09 32.08 3.72
CA HIS A 228 -11.04 31.43 4.52
C HIS A 228 -9.91 30.89 3.64
N PRO A 229 -8.62 31.02 4.01
CA PRO A 229 -7.49 30.59 3.17
C PRO A 229 -7.59 29.17 2.62
N ALA A 230 -8.11 28.22 3.40
CA ALA A 230 -8.29 26.84 2.96
C ALA A 230 -9.28 26.70 1.78
N VAL A 231 -10.31 27.54 1.68
CA VAL A 231 -11.23 27.55 0.52
C VAL A 231 -10.49 28.00 -0.75
N LEU A 232 -9.66 29.04 -0.62
CA LEU A 232 -8.85 29.58 -1.73
C LEU A 232 -7.78 28.58 -2.17
N ALA A 233 -6.98 28.04 -1.24
CA ALA A 233 -5.93 27.06 -1.55
C ALA A 233 -6.48 25.75 -2.13
N ARG A 234 -7.59 25.23 -1.59
CA ARG A 234 -8.29 24.06 -2.13
C ARG A 234 -8.70 24.28 -3.57
N LYS A 235 -9.27 25.45 -3.89
CA LYS A 235 -9.69 25.77 -5.25
C LYS A 235 -8.51 26.00 -6.20
N LEU A 236 -7.43 26.61 -5.72
CA LEU A 236 -6.19 26.76 -6.49
C LEU A 236 -5.59 25.39 -6.82
N LEU A 237 -5.52 24.47 -5.85
CA LEU A 237 -5.04 23.09 -6.05
C LEU A 237 -5.94 22.25 -6.95
N GLN A 238 -7.27 22.42 -6.87
CA GLN A 238 -8.20 21.81 -7.84
C GLN A 238 -7.92 22.29 -9.28
N LEU A 239 -7.69 23.59 -9.47
CA LEU A 239 -7.26 24.14 -10.77
C LEU A 239 -5.87 23.66 -11.19
N THR A 240 -4.92 23.49 -10.25
CA THR A 240 -3.60 22.88 -10.53
C THR A 240 -3.73 21.45 -11.05
N ILE A 241 -4.61 20.62 -10.47
CA ILE A 241 -4.87 19.25 -10.96
C ILE A 241 -5.56 19.27 -12.34
N CYS A 242 -6.45 20.22 -12.60
CA CYS A 242 -7.01 20.41 -13.95
C CYS A 242 -5.92 20.84 -14.96
N LEU A 243 -5.02 21.74 -14.58
CA LEU A 243 -3.89 22.19 -15.40
C LEU A 243 -2.91 21.02 -15.69
N GLN A 244 -2.66 20.16 -14.70
CA GLN A 244 -1.86 18.92 -14.81
C GLN A 244 -2.47 17.87 -15.76
N GLN A 245 -3.77 17.97 -16.07
CA GLN A 245 -4.50 16.99 -16.88
C GLN A 245 -5.03 17.55 -18.21
N LEU A 246 -4.41 18.62 -18.71
CA LEU A 246 -4.55 19.05 -20.10
C LEU A 246 -3.84 18.07 -21.07
N PRO A 247 -4.37 17.84 -22.28
CA PRO A 247 -3.71 17.00 -23.29
C PRO A 247 -2.39 17.64 -23.77
N PRO A 248 -1.37 16.87 -24.19
CA PRO A 248 -0.11 17.43 -24.70
C PRO A 248 -0.30 18.22 -26.01
N SER A 249 -1.38 17.92 -26.74
CA SER A 249 -1.85 18.66 -27.90
C SER A 249 -2.66 19.92 -27.56
N PHE A 250 -2.72 20.33 -26.28
CA PHE A 250 -3.36 21.58 -25.89
C PHE A 250 -2.55 22.80 -26.34
N ASP A 251 -3.18 23.62 -27.17
CA ASP A 251 -2.68 24.92 -27.60
C ASP A 251 -2.67 25.92 -26.44
N SER A 252 -1.49 26.09 -25.83
CA SER A 252 -1.27 26.98 -24.69
C SER A 252 -1.52 28.46 -24.97
N SER A 253 -1.57 28.88 -26.24
CA SER A 253 -1.88 30.27 -26.61
C SER A 253 -3.34 30.68 -26.35
N LYS A 254 -4.20 29.69 -26.02
CA LYS A 254 -5.59 29.89 -25.58
C LYS A 254 -5.73 30.31 -24.12
N LEU A 255 -4.64 30.38 -23.37
CA LEU A 255 -4.62 30.79 -21.97
C LEU A 255 -3.89 32.13 -21.83
N GLU A 256 -4.53 33.08 -21.16
CA GLU A 256 -3.97 34.39 -20.82
C GLU A 256 -3.00 34.35 -19.61
N LEU A 257 -2.70 33.14 -19.09
CA LEU A 257 -1.70 32.80 -18.07
C LEU A 257 -0.37 33.57 -18.29
N GLY A 258 -0.29 34.75 -17.66
CA GLY A 258 0.37 35.88 -18.30
C GLY A 258 1.89 35.83 -18.42
N LEU A 259 2.37 35.91 -19.67
CA LEU A 259 3.64 36.52 -20.12
C LEU A 259 4.96 36.04 -19.50
N LYS A 260 4.96 35.09 -18.55
CA LYS A 260 6.14 34.70 -17.74
C LYS A 260 6.09 33.23 -17.30
N GLY A 261 6.22 32.30 -18.24
CA GLY A 261 6.50 30.89 -17.92
C GLY A 261 5.74 29.88 -18.77
N SER A 262 6.04 28.60 -18.53
CA SER A 262 5.33 27.44 -19.07
C SER A 262 4.12 27.05 -18.20
N ILE A 263 3.34 26.07 -18.68
CA ILE A 263 2.28 25.43 -17.90
C ILE A 263 2.85 24.76 -16.63
N GLN A 264 4.05 24.18 -16.70
CA GLN A 264 4.71 23.56 -15.54
C GLN A 264 5.12 24.61 -14.49
N ASP A 265 5.65 25.75 -14.93
CA ASP A 265 6.01 26.85 -14.01
C ASP A 265 4.77 27.36 -13.27
N LYS A 266 3.63 27.49 -13.96
CA LYS A 266 2.37 27.91 -13.35
C LYS A 266 1.79 26.88 -12.38
N MET A 267 1.91 25.58 -12.66
CA MET A 267 1.56 24.55 -11.67
C MET A 267 2.46 24.61 -10.43
N ASN A 268 3.76 24.82 -10.61
CA ASN A 268 4.73 24.95 -9.51
C ASN A 268 4.41 26.19 -8.65
N GLU A 269 4.14 27.34 -9.28
CA GLU A 269 3.72 28.59 -8.64
C GLU A 269 2.44 28.39 -7.81
N TRP A 270 1.39 27.80 -8.40
CA TRP A 270 0.12 27.56 -7.73
C TRP A 270 0.24 26.59 -6.55
N ALA A 271 1.00 25.51 -6.70
CA ALA A 271 1.28 24.57 -5.62
C ALA A 271 2.09 25.21 -4.48
N ALA A 272 3.06 26.09 -4.81
CA ALA A 272 3.86 26.81 -3.82
C ALA A 272 3.04 27.84 -3.04
N VAL A 273 2.15 28.60 -3.70
CA VAL A 273 1.27 29.57 -3.02
C VAL A 273 0.19 28.86 -2.18
N ALA A 274 -0.35 27.73 -2.65
CA ALA A 274 -1.17 26.84 -1.81
C ALA A 274 -0.39 26.26 -0.61
N GLY A 275 0.93 26.17 -0.72
CA GLY A 275 1.88 25.86 0.35
C GLY A 275 1.75 26.72 1.60
N LEU A 276 1.26 27.96 1.47
CA LEU A 276 1.00 28.88 2.58
C LEU A 276 -0.13 28.38 3.53
N VAL A 277 -1.00 27.49 3.03
CA VAL A 277 -2.06 26.83 3.82
C VAL A 277 -1.61 25.44 4.25
N THR A 278 -1.05 24.64 3.35
CA THR A 278 -0.63 23.27 3.69
C THR A 278 0.56 23.22 4.66
N SER A 279 1.25 24.33 4.89
CA SER A 279 2.35 24.45 5.87
C SER A 279 1.95 25.21 7.14
N ASN A 280 0.64 25.38 7.41
CA ASN A 280 0.14 26.05 8.60
C ASN A 280 -0.99 25.22 9.26
N GLU A 281 -0.67 24.61 10.39
CA GLU A 281 -1.56 23.73 11.15
C GLU A 281 -2.86 24.42 11.60
N GLU A 282 -2.86 25.74 11.85
CA GLU A 282 -4.05 26.50 12.25
C GLU A 282 -5.11 26.60 11.14
N LEU A 283 -4.70 26.45 9.87
CA LEU A 283 -5.57 26.57 8.71
C LEU A 283 -6.12 25.22 8.22
N LEU A 284 -5.67 24.11 8.81
CA LEU A 284 -5.91 22.76 8.30
C LEU A 284 -7.05 22.01 8.99
N GLY A 285 -7.57 22.49 10.12
CA GLY A 285 -8.59 21.82 10.94
C GLY A 285 -10.03 21.77 10.38
N SER A 286 -10.22 21.75 9.06
CA SER A 286 -11.53 21.64 8.39
C SER A 286 -11.49 20.64 7.23
N ALA A 287 -12.66 20.33 6.66
CA ALA A 287 -12.75 19.50 5.44
C ALA A 287 -11.89 20.06 4.30
N GLU A 288 -11.92 21.38 4.09
CA GLU A 288 -11.12 22.05 3.05
C GLU A 288 -9.62 21.99 3.32
N GLY A 289 -9.21 22.07 4.59
CA GLY A 289 -7.82 21.93 5.00
C GLY A 289 -7.29 20.53 4.71
N LEU A 290 -8.08 19.50 5.01
CA LEU A 290 -7.75 18.11 4.69
C LEU A 290 -7.75 17.85 3.17
N GLU A 291 -8.71 18.40 2.43
CA GLU A 291 -8.68 18.40 0.94
C GLU A 291 -7.37 19.01 0.41
N CYS A 292 -6.89 20.14 0.95
CA CYS A 292 -5.65 20.77 0.48
C CYS A 292 -4.44 19.83 0.55
N LEU A 293 -4.29 19.06 1.64
CA LEU A 293 -3.20 18.09 1.76
C LEU A 293 -3.35 16.93 0.75
N ILE A 294 -4.56 16.39 0.60
CA ILE A 294 -4.81 15.26 -0.32
C ILE A 294 -4.59 15.70 -1.78
N LEU A 295 -5.11 16.86 -2.18
CA LEU A 295 -4.90 17.45 -3.50
C LEU A 295 -3.41 17.68 -3.78
N LEU A 296 -2.67 18.28 -2.83
CA LEU A 296 -1.23 18.52 -2.97
C LEU A 296 -0.45 17.20 -3.08
N GLY A 297 -0.77 16.19 -2.28
CA GLY A 297 -0.15 14.88 -2.35
C GLY A 297 -0.41 14.16 -3.67
N PHE A 298 -1.62 14.28 -4.24
CA PHE A 298 -1.94 13.76 -5.57
C PHE A 298 -1.23 14.50 -6.70
N TYR A 299 -1.15 15.83 -6.64
CA TYR A 299 -0.37 16.63 -7.58
C TYR A 299 1.11 16.17 -7.59
N LEU A 300 1.72 16.02 -6.41
CA LEU A 300 3.10 15.55 -6.25
C LEU A 300 3.29 14.12 -6.75
N LEU A 301 2.34 13.21 -6.47
CA LEU A 301 2.33 11.82 -6.94
C LEU A 301 2.31 11.72 -8.46
N ASN A 302 1.46 12.51 -9.11
CA ASN A 302 1.38 12.60 -10.58
C ASN A 302 2.64 13.21 -11.22
N SER A 303 3.25 14.19 -10.54
CA SER A 303 4.54 14.79 -10.91
C SER A 303 5.76 13.92 -10.57
N GLY A 304 5.57 12.65 -10.17
CA GLY A 304 6.64 11.69 -9.86
C GLY A 304 7.40 11.97 -8.55
N ASN A 305 7.02 13.00 -7.80
CA ASN A 305 7.66 13.42 -6.55
C ASN A 305 7.21 12.57 -5.35
N LEU A 306 7.38 11.24 -5.45
CA LEU A 306 6.82 10.24 -4.54
C LEU A 306 7.15 10.49 -3.06
N ARG A 307 8.38 10.91 -2.72
CA ARG A 307 8.75 11.22 -1.33
C ARG A 307 7.99 12.40 -0.75
N LYS A 308 7.87 13.49 -1.53
CA LYS A 308 7.10 14.67 -1.12
C LYS A 308 5.62 14.32 -0.99
N ALA A 309 5.07 13.52 -1.92
CA ALA A 309 3.71 13.00 -1.85
C ALA A 309 3.47 12.14 -0.58
N TRP A 310 4.41 11.24 -0.24
CA TRP A 310 4.35 10.42 0.97
C TRP A 310 4.34 11.26 2.25
N LEU A 311 5.24 12.26 2.36
CA LEU A 311 5.30 13.17 3.52
C LEU A 311 4.01 14.00 3.68
N VAL A 312 3.42 14.47 2.58
CA VAL A 312 2.15 15.21 2.60
C VAL A 312 0.98 14.29 2.99
N MET A 313 0.93 13.06 2.46
CA MET A 313 -0.09 12.07 2.83
C MET A 313 0.04 11.58 4.28
N ARG A 314 1.27 11.51 4.83
CA ARG A 314 1.50 11.27 6.27
C ARG A 314 0.95 12.39 7.14
N ARG A 315 1.15 13.65 6.74
CA ARG A 315 0.54 14.80 7.45
C ARG A 315 -0.99 14.79 7.34
N ALA A 316 -1.56 14.40 6.21
CA ALA A 316 -3.01 14.20 6.06
C ALA A 316 -3.55 13.09 6.97
N LEU A 317 -2.83 11.96 7.09
CA LEU A 317 -3.21 10.85 7.97
C LEU A 317 -3.21 11.29 9.45
N SER A 318 -2.12 11.87 9.95
CA SER A 318 -2.05 12.31 11.34
C SER A 318 -3.05 13.43 11.66
N LEU A 319 -3.34 14.32 10.70
CA LEU A 319 -4.41 15.32 10.84
C LEU A 319 -5.80 14.66 10.93
N ALA A 320 -6.10 13.68 10.06
CA ALA A 320 -7.37 12.95 10.10
C ALA A 320 -7.57 12.20 11.44
N GLN A 321 -6.50 11.64 12.00
CA GLN A 321 -6.52 11.04 13.34
C GLN A 321 -6.80 12.08 14.44
N LEU A 322 -6.16 13.25 14.39
CA LEU A 322 -6.41 14.35 15.34
C LEU A 322 -7.82 14.97 15.20
N MET A 323 -8.42 14.91 14.01
CA MET A 323 -9.84 15.27 13.78
C MET A 323 -10.82 14.22 14.34
N GLY A 324 -10.32 13.03 14.72
CA GLY A 324 -11.10 11.92 15.26
C GLY A 324 -11.74 11.03 14.21
N ILE A 325 -11.31 11.11 12.94
CA ILE A 325 -11.92 10.37 11.82
C ILE A 325 -11.78 8.85 12.01
N GLU A 326 -10.60 8.37 12.41
CA GLU A 326 -10.33 6.93 12.66
C GLU A 326 -11.24 6.32 13.75
N ALA A 327 -11.80 7.15 14.65
CA ALA A 327 -12.70 6.69 15.72
C ALA A 327 -14.19 6.76 15.36
N ASP A 328 -14.56 7.59 14.39
CA ASP A 328 -15.95 7.76 13.92
C ASP A 328 -15.96 8.21 12.45
N LEU A 329 -16.05 7.23 11.54
CA LEU A 329 -16.10 7.47 10.09
C LEU A 329 -17.46 8.00 9.59
N ALA A 330 -18.51 7.91 10.40
CA ALA A 330 -19.86 8.37 10.06
C ALA A 330 -20.05 9.86 10.39
N ARG A 331 -19.35 10.38 11.41
CA ARG A 331 -19.35 11.79 11.82
C ARG A 331 -19.01 12.74 10.68
N PRO A 332 -19.91 13.66 10.29
CA PRO A 332 -19.62 14.66 9.26
C PRO A 332 -18.47 15.60 9.64
N LEU A 333 -17.63 15.95 8.66
CA LEU A 333 -16.64 17.02 8.84
C LEU A 333 -17.29 18.40 8.78
N LYS A 334 -16.61 19.38 9.38
CA LYS A 334 -17.01 20.79 9.34
C LYS A 334 -16.29 21.52 8.22
N SER A 335 -17.03 22.33 7.47
CA SER A 335 -16.48 23.35 6.58
C SER A 335 -15.91 24.53 7.38
N CYS A 336 -14.86 25.17 6.87
CA CYS A 336 -14.37 26.46 7.34
C CYS A 336 -15.16 27.67 6.77
N ASP A 337 -16.12 27.42 5.88
CA ASP A 337 -16.99 28.44 5.28
C ASP A 337 -18.46 28.14 5.62
N PRO A 338 -19.11 28.93 6.48
CA PRO A 338 -20.51 28.70 6.89
C PRO A 338 -21.54 28.78 5.75
N ALA A 339 -21.15 29.20 4.55
CA ALA A 339 -22.00 29.19 3.36
C ALA A 339 -21.88 27.91 2.50
N THR A 340 -21.02 26.96 2.87
CA THR A 340 -20.91 25.66 2.19
C THR A 340 -22.15 24.80 2.47
N ASP A 341 -22.76 24.30 1.39
CA ASP A 341 -23.81 23.28 1.49
C ASP A 341 -23.22 21.98 2.07
N THR A 342 -23.80 21.49 3.16
CA THR A 342 -23.31 20.31 3.88
C THR A 342 -23.48 19.00 3.10
N SER A 343 -24.37 18.96 2.10
CA SER A 343 -24.60 17.76 1.27
C SER A 343 -23.45 17.47 0.30
N ILE A 344 -22.65 18.48 -0.06
CA ILE A 344 -21.50 18.38 -0.97
C ILE A 344 -20.16 18.37 -0.23
N ILE A 345 -20.14 18.23 1.11
CA ILE A 345 -18.90 18.01 1.86
C ILE A 345 -18.54 16.52 1.77
N PRO A 346 -17.32 16.14 1.34
CA PRO A 346 -16.93 14.74 1.25
C PRO A 346 -17.03 14.02 2.60
N ALA A 347 -17.53 12.78 2.58
CA ALA A 347 -17.71 11.98 3.80
C ALA A 347 -16.36 11.61 4.45
N SER A 348 -16.33 11.57 5.79
CA SER A 348 -15.14 11.25 6.59
C SER A 348 -14.55 9.88 6.23
N GLN A 349 -15.39 8.86 5.99
CA GLN A 349 -14.99 7.58 5.41
C GLN A 349 -14.21 7.70 4.08
N THR A 350 -14.60 8.61 3.19
CA THR A 350 -13.97 8.76 1.87
C THR A 350 -12.61 9.42 1.97
N PHE A 351 -12.46 10.43 2.85
CA PHE A 351 -11.15 10.98 3.20
C PHE A 351 -10.25 9.91 3.80
N TRP A 352 -10.72 9.19 4.82
CA TRP A 352 -9.94 8.16 5.52
C TRP A 352 -9.46 7.05 4.59
N TYR A 353 -10.37 6.56 3.74
CA TYR A 353 -10.07 5.61 2.69
C TYR A 353 -9.01 6.16 1.71
N ARG A 354 -9.24 7.35 1.14
CA ARG A 354 -8.38 7.89 0.08
C ARG A 354 -6.96 8.21 0.60
N ILE A 355 -6.82 8.65 1.85
CA ILE A 355 -5.53 8.79 2.54
C ILE A 355 -4.85 7.42 2.69
N ASN A 356 -5.55 6.40 3.20
CA ASN A 356 -5.00 5.05 3.37
C ASN A 356 -4.56 4.41 2.04
N PHE A 357 -5.34 4.60 0.97
CA PHE A 357 -4.99 4.19 -0.39
C PHE A 357 -3.66 4.82 -0.84
N CYS A 358 -3.55 6.15 -0.76
CA CYS A 358 -2.34 6.87 -1.18
C CYS A 358 -1.12 6.48 -0.34
N ASP A 359 -1.28 6.44 0.99
CA ASP A 359 -0.21 6.09 1.91
C ASP A 359 0.35 4.70 1.62
N ARG A 360 -0.51 3.69 1.47
CA ARG A 360 -0.09 2.31 1.24
C ARG A 360 0.45 2.11 -0.16
N TYR A 361 -0.16 2.72 -1.17
CA TYR A 361 0.36 2.67 -2.54
C TYR A 361 1.80 3.19 -2.61
N ILE A 362 2.05 4.40 -2.07
CA ILE A 362 3.38 5.00 -2.10
C ILE A 362 4.35 4.25 -1.16
N SER A 363 3.89 3.83 0.03
CA SER A 363 4.74 3.07 0.96
C SER A 363 5.18 1.72 0.38
N LEU A 364 4.28 1.01 -0.31
CA LEU A 364 4.59 -0.25 -0.98
C LEU A 364 5.59 -0.05 -2.13
N LEU A 365 5.43 1.01 -2.92
CA LEU A 365 6.37 1.38 -3.99
C LEU A 365 7.77 1.78 -3.48
N LEU A 366 7.85 2.44 -2.32
CA LEU A 366 9.09 2.94 -1.73
C LEU A 366 9.69 2.00 -0.66
N GLY A 367 9.12 0.81 -0.46
CA GLY A 367 9.56 -0.16 0.55
C GLY A 367 9.29 0.24 2.00
N LEU A 368 8.58 1.35 2.24
CA LEU A 368 8.28 1.91 3.56
C LEU A 368 7.17 1.11 4.28
N SER A 369 6.94 1.41 5.56
CA SER A 369 5.81 0.89 6.33
C SER A 369 4.57 1.75 6.11
N ALA A 370 3.37 1.19 6.22
CA ALA A 370 2.12 1.95 6.23
C ALA A 370 2.02 2.84 7.49
N GLY A 371 1.12 3.84 7.47
CA GLY A 371 0.93 4.78 8.55
C GLY A 371 -0.08 4.33 9.62
N THR A 372 -1.09 3.56 9.22
CA THR A 372 -2.01 2.85 10.14
C THR A 372 -2.30 1.45 9.59
N GLN A 373 -2.67 0.55 10.51
CA GLN A 373 -3.12 -0.80 10.22
C GLN A 373 -4.65 -0.89 10.04
N ASP A 374 -5.36 0.21 10.28
CA ASP A 374 -6.83 0.22 10.26
C ASP A 374 -7.42 -0.14 8.89
N ASN A 375 -8.53 -0.87 8.87
CA ASN A 375 -9.30 -1.16 7.67
C ASN A 375 -10.80 -0.91 7.88
N SER A 376 -11.17 0.00 8.78
CA SER A 376 -12.56 0.36 9.10
C SER A 376 -13.39 0.80 7.88
N PHE A 377 -12.76 1.33 6.83
CA PHE A 377 -13.39 1.62 5.53
C PHE A 377 -13.88 0.38 4.75
N LEU A 378 -13.71 -0.84 5.28
CA LEU A 378 -14.22 -2.11 4.75
C LEU A 378 -15.42 -2.70 5.51
N THR A 379 -16.05 -1.99 6.45
CA THR A 379 -17.29 -2.48 7.09
C THR A 379 -18.44 -2.58 6.09
N ASP A 380 -19.35 -3.54 6.28
CA ASP A 380 -20.48 -3.76 5.36
C ASP A 380 -21.39 -2.52 5.21
N GLU A 381 -21.49 -1.69 6.26
CA GLU A 381 -22.18 -0.39 6.23
C GLU A 381 -21.58 0.57 5.18
N PHE A 382 -20.26 0.74 5.19
CA PHE A 382 -19.55 1.62 4.25
C PHE A 382 -19.39 1.00 2.85
N LEU A 383 -19.45 -0.33 2.75
CA LEU A 383 -19.44 -1.05 1.46
C LEU A 383 -20.82 -1.21 0.82
N ALA A 384 -21.91 -0.82 1.51
CA ALA A 384 -23.28 -1.00 1.01
C ALA A 384 -23.64 -0.08 -0.18
N ARG A 385 -23.17 1.18 -0.16
CA ARG A 385 -23.42 2.17 -1.24
C ARG A 385 -22.39 2.10 -2.38
N ASP A 386 -21.28 1.40 -2.18
CA ASP A 386 -20.23 1.24 -3.20
C ASP A 386 -20.70 0.47 -4.44
N THR A 387 -20.12 0.78 -5.60
CA THR A 387 -20.09 -0.12 -6.76
C THR A 387 -19.18 -1.34 -6.49
N PRO A 388 -19.29 -2.42 -7.29
CA PRO A 388 -18.34 -3.53 -7.23
C PRO A 388 -16.87 -3.11 -7.42
N MET A 389 -16.61 -2.04 -8.18
CA MET A 389 -15.25 -1.52 -8.42
C MET A 389 -14.71 -0.75 -7.21
N GLU A 390 -15.51 0.08 -6.54
CA GLU A 390 -15.09 0.78 -5.31
C GLU A 390 -14.81 -0.21 -4.18
N ARG A 391 -15.67 -1.23 -3.99
CA ARG A 391 -15.40 -2.34 -3.05
C ARG A 391 -14.09 -3.05 -3.36
N LEU A 392 -13.74 -3.19 -4.64
CA LEU A 392 -12.50 -3.86 -5.06
C LEU A 392 -11.27 -2.96 -4.86
N GLU A 393 -11.35 -1.66 -5.13
CA GLU A 393 -10.27 -0.67 -4.84
C GLU A 393 -9.97 -0.61 -3.32
N LYS A 394 -11.02 -0.56 -2.49
CA LYS A 394 -10.90 -0.66 -1.02
C LYS A 394 -10.27 -1.99 -0.58
N ARG A 395 -10.66 -3.13 -1.15
CA ARG A 395 -10.06 -4.44 -0.84
C ARG A 395 -8.58 -4.52 -1.24
N TYR A 396 -8.22 -3.98 -2.40
CA TYR A 396 -6.81 -3.91 -2.83
C TYR A 396 -5.98 -2.98 -1.90
N THR A 397 -6.60 -1.97 -1.28
CA THR A 397 -5.96 -1.12 -0.25
C THR A 397 -5.63 -1.88 1.05
N ALA A 398 -6.47 -2.84 1.45
CA ALA A 398 -6.15 -3.75 2.56
C ALA A 398 -5.11 -4.81 2.17
N ILE A 399 -5.16 -5.32 0.94
CA ILE A 399 -4.15 -6.27 0.43
C ILE A 399 -2.76 -5.62 0.32
N ALA A 400 -2.66 -4.36 -0.13
CA ALA A 400 -1.40 -3.62 -0.19
C ALA A 400 -0.72 -3.52 1.19
N LEU A 401 -1.50 -3.33 2.26
CA LEU A 401 -1.03 -3.37 3.65
C LEU A 401 -0.39 -4.72 3.98
N ARG A 402 -1.07 -5.84 3.67
CA ARG A 402 -0.52 -7.19 3.93
C ARG A 402 0.75 -7.49 3.13
N ILE A 403 0.94 -6.90 1.95
CA ILE A 403 2.21 -6.99 1.21
C ILE A 403 3.31 -6.16 1.91
N ILE A 404 3.00 -4.96 2.40
CA ILE A 404 3.91 -4.11 3.20
C ILE A 404 4.38 -4.83 4.49
N GLU A 405 3.49 -5.59 5.13
CA GLU A 405 3.80 -6.43 6.28
C GLU A 405 4.62 -7.66 5.90
N ARG A 406 4.21 -8.40 4.85
CA ARG A 406 4.95 -9.55 4.30
C ARG A 406 6.40 -9.18 4.00
N ASN A 407 6.63 -8.01 3.41
CA ASN A 407 7.97 -7.50 3.09
C ASN A 407 8.87 -7.29 4.33
N ARG A 408 8.30 -7.30 5.55
CA ARG A 408 9.01 -7.19 6.83
C ARG A 408 8.99 -8.48 7.65
N ALA A 409 8.16 -9.45 7.28
CA ALA A 409 8.02 -10.71 7.98
C ALA A 409 9.29 -11.59 7.86
N PRO A 410 9.61 -12.41 8.87
CA PRO A 410 10.69 -13.38 8.80
C PRO A 410 10.59 -14.28 7.55
N ALA A 411 11.72 -14.57 6.92
CA ALA A 411 11.76 -15.29 5.64
C ALA A 411 11.14 -16.71 5.65
N HIS A 412 10.90 -17.29 6.83
CA HIS A 412 10.21 -18.57 7.00
C HIS A 412 8.67 -18.45 7.03
N GLU A 413 8.14 -17.29 7.42
CA GLU A 413 6.70 -16.97 7.43
C GLU A 413 6.27 -16.28 6.13
N ALA A 414 7.14 -15.42 5.57
CA ALA A 414 6.86 -14.56 4.43
C ALA A 414 6.27 -15.29 3.21
N TYR A 415 6.63 -16.56 2.96
CA TYR A 415 6.04 -17.34 1.85
C TYR A 415 4.62 -17.84 2.16
N ALA A 416 4.33 -18.25 3.40
CA ALA A 416 2.98 -18.64 3.80
C ALA A 416 2.02 -17.42 3.79
N ILE A 417 2.51 -16.26 4.25
CA ILE A 417 1.79 -14.99 4.10
C ILE A 417 1.56 -14.67 2.62
N THR A 418 2.58 -14.88 1.76
CA THR A 418 2.45 -14.68 0.31
C THR A 418 1.32 -15.53 -0.30
N GLN A 419 1.22 -16.82 0.08
CA GLN A 419 0.14 -17.70 -0.37
C GLN A 419 -1.25 -17.27 0.17
N SER A 420 -1.34 -16.76 1.41
CA SER A 420 -2.58 -16.22 1.96
C SER A 420 -3.05 -14.97 1.22
N VAL A 421 -2.15 -14.03 0.92
CA VAL A 421 -2.48 -12.80 0.19
C VAL A 421 -2.87 -13.08 -1.26
N ASP A 422 -2.24 -14.09 -1.90
CA ASP A 422 -2.59 -14.54 -3.25
C ASP A 422 -4.02 -15.09 -3.33
N CYS A 423 -4.40 -15.95 -2.37
CA CYS A 423 -5.78 -16.42 -2.25
C CYS A 423 -6.81 -15.29 -2.01
N GLU A 424 -6.43 -14.23 -1.29
CA GLU A 424 -7.28 -13.04 -1.12
C GLU A 424 -7.38 -12.20 -2.40
N LEU A 425 -6.29 -12.02 -3.15
CA LEU A 425 -6.30 -11.41 -4.48
C LEU A 425 -7.18 -12.20 -5.46
N GLU A 426 -7.08 -13.53 -5.47
CA GLU A 426 -7.89 -14.41 -6.31
C GLU A 426 -9.38 -14.34 -5.93
N ASN A 427 -9.70 -14.35 -4.64
CA ASN A 427 -11.08 -14.26 -4.16
C ASN A 427 -11.69 -12.86 -4.39
N ALA A 428 -10.92 -11.79 -4.24
CA ALA A 428 -11.32 -10.45 -4.64
C ALA A 428 -11.59 -10.37 -6.15
N ALA A 429 -10.69 -10.93 -6.98
CA ALA A 429 -10.83 -10.94 -8.43
C ALA A 429 -12.04 -11.75 -8.93
N LYS A 430 -12.33 -12.91 -8.32
CA LYS A 430 -13.53 -13.73 -8.62
C LYS A 430 -14.84 -12.94 -8.46
N SER A 431 -14.90 -12.00 -7.52
CA SER A 431 -16.13 -11.25 -7.21
C SER A 431 -16.64 -10.34 -8.34
N MET A 432 -15.81 -10.04 -9.35
CA MET A 432 -16.20 -9.24 -10.52
C MET A 432 -16.80 -10.07 -11.68
N GLY A 433 -16.71 -11.41 -11.63
CA GLY A 433 -17.08 -12.28 -12.74
C GLY A 433 -16.09 -12.25 -13.91
N ARG A 434 -16.22 -13.21 -14.85
CA ARG A 434 -15.20 -13.44 -15.89
C ARG A 434 -15.12 -12.34 -16.95
N SER A 435 -16.27 -11.82 -17.41
CA SER A 435 -16.32 -10.80 -18.45
C SER A 435 -15.71 -9.47 -18.02
N TRP A 436 -15.70 -9.15 -16.73
CA TRP A 436 -14.99 -7.97 -16.22
C TRP A 436 -13.47 -8.06 -16.36
N TRP A 437 -12.89 -9.26 -16.53
CA TRP A 437 -11.46 -9.46 -16.75
C TRP A 437 -11.03 -9.41 -18.23
N GLU A 438 -11.99 -9.30 -19.15
CA GLU A 438 -11.71 -8.98 -20.55
C GLU A 438 -11.10 -7.57 -20.67
N ILE A 439 -10.33 -7.32 -21.73
CA ILE A 439 -9.72 -6.00 -21.97
C ILE A 439 -10.75 -5.13 -22.70
N PRO A 440 -11.20 -3.99 -22.13
CA PRO A 440 -12.20 -3.15 -22.78
C PRO A 440 -11.74 -2.61 -24.15
N SER A 441 -12.61 -2.73 -25.15
CA SER A 441 -12.40 -2.15 -26.48
C SER A 441 -12.55 -0.62 -26.44
N LEU A 442 -11.43 0.10 -26.52
CA LEU A 442 -11.43 1.53 -26.81
C LEU A 442 -11.93 1.79 -28.24
N MET A 443 -13.21 2.06 -28.39
CA MET A 443 -13.81 2.40 -29.68
C MET A 443 -13.40 3.83 -30.11
N PRO A 444 -12.65 4.01 -31.21
CA PRO A 444 -11.99 5.29 -31.56
C PRO A 444 -12.94 6.38 -32.10
N HIS A 445 -14.25 6.25 -31.90
CA HIS A 445 -15.28 7.12 -32.48
C HIS A 445 -16.28 7.69 -31.46
N TYR A 446 -16.12 7.41 -30.16
CA TYR A 446 -16.90 8.04 -29.08
C TYR A 446 -16.16 9.25 -28.49
N THR A 447 -15.90 10.26 -29.33
CA THR A 447 -14.98 11.38 -29.03
C THR A 447 -15.62 12.55 -28.28
N THR A 448 -16.69 12.34 -27.51
CA THR A 448 -17.42 13.40 -26.78
C THR A 448 -17.99 13.02 -25.40
N ASP A 449 -18.12 11.73 -25.06
CA ASP A 449 -18.65 11.29 -23.75
C ASP A 449 -17.52 11.05 -22.75
N THR A 450 -17.03 12.13 -22.13
CA THR A 450 -15.92 12.10 -21.19
C THR A 450 -16.18 11.19 -19.97
N PRO A 451 -17.37 11.19 -19.34
CA PRO A 451 -17.72 10.22 -18.29
C PRO A 451 -17.57 8.75 -18.72
N ALA A 452 -18.10 8.37 -19.90
CA ALA A 452 -17.98 7.00 -20.38
C ALA A 452 -16.52 6.60 -20.65
N GLN A 453 -15.70 7.51 -21.20
CA GLN A 453 -14.26 7.28 -21.35
C GLN A 453 -13.58 7.08 -19.98
N MET A 454 -13.93 7.88 -18.97
CA MET A 454 -13.36 7.78 -17.62
C MET A 454 -13.72 6.46 -16.92
N GLY A 455 -14.92 5.93 -17.14
CA GLY A 455 -15.32 4.61 -16.65
C GLY A 455 -14.44 3.48 -17.20
N VAL A 456 -14.18 3.49 -18.51
CA VAL A 456 -13.27 2.52 -19.16
C VAL A 456 -11.82 2.68 -18.69
N MET A 457 -11.36 3.92 -18.48
CA MET A 457 -10.03 4.20 -17.92
C MET A 457 -9.89 3.68 -16.49
N SER A 458 -10.88 3.90 -15.64
CA SER A 458 -10.92 3.42 -14.25
C SER A 458 -10.95 1.88 -14.17
N HIS A 459 -11.65 1.23 -15.10
CA HIS A 459 -11.67 -0.23 -15.25
C HIS A 459 -10.27 -0.77 -15.62
N LEU A 460 -9.61 -0.18 -16.62
CA LEU A 460 -8.24 -0.54 -16.99
C LEU A 460 -7.24 -0.31 -15.83
N MET A 461 -7.35 0.82 -15.12
CA MET A 461 -6.53 1.12 -13.93
C MET A 461 -6.66 0.05 -12.85
N LEU A 462 -7.89 -0.37 -12.53
CA LEU A 462 -8.14 -1.36 -11.47
C LEU A 462 -7.67 -2.77 -11.85
N GLN A 463 -7.82 -3.15 -13.14
CA GLN A 463 -7.22 -4.38 -13.68
C GLN A 463 -5.68 -4.35 -13.63
N ILE A 464 -5.05 -3.20 -13.95
CA ILE A 464 -3.60 -3.01 -13.86
C ILE A 464 -3.12 -3.08 -12.40
N HIS A 465 -3.85 -2.47 -11.46
CA HIS A 465 -3.51 -2.48 -10.04
C HIS A 465 -3.50 -3.90 -9.47
N HIS A 466 -4.51 -4.73 -9.77
CA HIS A 466 -4.53 -6.15 -9.39
C HIS A 466 -3.26 -6.91 -9.82
N HIS A 467 -2.91 -6.84 -11.11
CA HIS A 467 -1.74 -7.53 -11.62
C HIS A 467 -0.42 -6.91 -11.11
N SER A 468 -0.39 -5.62 -10.79
CA SER A 468 0.76 -4.97 -10.15
C SER A 468 0.97 -5.47 -8.71
N LEU A 469 -0.12 -5.70 -7.96
CA LEU A 469 -0.06 -6.32 -6.63
C LEU A 469 0.44 -7.78 -6.73
N LEU A 470 -0.05 -8.57 -7.69
CA LEU A 470 0.45 -9.94 -7.94
C LEU A 470 1.95 -9.95 -8.30
N ILE A 471 2.44 -8.99 -9.09
CA ILE A 471 3.86 -8.84 -9.40
C ILE A 471 4.65 -8.59 -8.10
N LEU A 472 4.30 -7.56 -7.32
CA LEU A 472 4.98 -7.23 -6.05
C LEU A 472 4.89 -8.37 -5.01
N LEU A 473 3.81 -9.14 -5.04
CA LEU A 473 3.61 -10.31 -4.20
C LEU A 473 4.56 -11.45 -4.59
N HIS A 474 4.73 -11.77 -5.86
CA HIS A 474 5.54 -12.92 -6.27
C HIS A 474 6.99 -12.61 -6.67
N LEU A 475 7.35 -11.33 -6.84
CA LEU A 475 8.69 -10.85 -7.18
C LEU A 475 9.83 -11.41 -6.29
N PRO A 476 9.69 -11.53 -4.95
CA PRO A 476 10.74 -12.12 -4.11
C PRO A 476 10.94 -13.63 -4.29
N TYR A 477 10.15 -14.29 -5.15
CA TYR A 477 10.18 -15.74 -5.35
C TYR A 477 10.42 -16.16 -6.81
N MET A 478 10.12 -15.30 -7.80
CA MET A 478 10.14 -15.66 -9.23
C MET A 478 11.50 -16.13 -9.80
N LEU A 479 12.63 -15.75 -9.17
CA LEU A 479 13.98 -16.19 -9.57
C LEU A 479 14.60 -17.21 -8.59
N ARG A 480 13.89 -17.63 -7.54
CA ARG A 480 14.45 -18.56 -6.54
C ARG A 480 14.62 -19.96 -7.12
N ASN A 481 15.79 -20.57 -6.81
CA ASN A 481 16.25 -21.92 -7.17
C ASN A 481 15.33 -22.74 -8.09
N GLN A 482 15.70 -22.80 -9.37
CA GLN A 482 15.03 -23.51 -10.46
C GLN A 482 14.93 -25.04 -10.26
N THR A 483 15.65 -25.63 -9.30
CA THR A 483 15.53 -27.05 -8.93
C THR A 483 14.43 -27.31 -7.89
N ASN A 484 13.76 -26.26 -7.39
CA ASN A 484 12.71 -26.36 -6.37
C ASN A 484 11.38 -25.78 -6.90
N SER A 485 10.59 -26.65 -7.53
CA SER A 485 9.34 -26.31 -8.23
C SER A 485 8.25 -25.65 -7.38
N ARG A 486 8.41 -25.55 -6.05
CA ARG A 486 7.49 -24.79 -5.19
C ARG A 486 7.35 -23.32 -5.61
N PHE A 487 8.35 -22.77 -6.28
CA PHE A 487 8.37 -21.37 -6.74
C PHE A 487 7.93 -21.18 -8.20
N ASP A 488 7.71 -22.26 -8.96
CA ASP A 488 7.27 -22.18 -10.36
C ASP A 488 5.95 -21.42 -10.51
N TYR A 489 5.04 -21.60 -9.56
CA TYR A 489 3.79 -20.82 -9.46
C TYR A 489 4.07 -19.31 -9.40
N SER A 490 4.94 -18.88 -8.48
CA SER A 490 5.29 -17.46 -8.33
C SER A 490 5.91 -16.88 -9.60
N LYS A 491 6.76 -17.66 -10.30
CA LYS A 491 7.33 -17.23 -11.58
C LYS A 491 6.27 -17.07 -12.67
N ASN A 492 5.35 -18.02 -12.78
CA ASN A 492 4.27 -17.97 -13.76
C ASN A 492 3.31 -16.81 -13.48
N THR A 493 2.88 -16.61 -12.22
CA THR A 493 2.05 -15.48 -11.80
C THR A 493 2.69 -14.13 -12.10
N CYS A 494 4.01 -13.97 -11.87
CA CYS A 494 4.76 -12.79 -12.29
C CYS A 494 4.76 -12.58 -13.81
N LEU A 495 5.06 -13.62 -14.60
CA LEU A 495 5.10 -13.55 -16.07
C LEU A 495 3.73 -13.22 -16.68
N GLU A 496 2.67 -13.90 -16.24
CA GLU A 496 1.30 -13.69 -16.72
C GLU A 496 0.76 -12.32 -16.32
N SER A 497 0.93 -11.92 -15.06
CA SER A 497 0.54 -10.60 -14.58
C SER A 497 1.30 -9.49 -15.30
N SER A 498 2.58 -9.69 -15.62
CA SER A 498 3.35 -8.71 -16.39
C SER A 498 2.77 -8.52 -17.79
N ARG A 499 2.50 -9.59 -18.54
CA ARG A 499 1.82 -9.50 -19.85
C ARG A 499 0.46 -8.82 -19.72
N ALA A 500 -0.27 -9.10 -18.65
CA ALA A 500 -1.60 -8.55 -18.36
C ALA A 500 -1.59 -7.06 -17.99
N VAL A 501 -0.53 -6.57 -17.35
CA VAL A 501 -0.25 -5.13 -17.15
C VAL A 501 0.12 -4.48 -18.47
N LEU A 502 1.18 -4.94 -19.15
CA LEU A 502 1.75 -4.25 -20.32
C LEU A 502 0.74 -4.08 -21.46
N ARG A 503 -0.08 -5.12 -21.74
CA ARG A 503 -1.14 -5.05 -22.75
C ARG A 503 -2.16 -3.94 -22.44
N ARG A 504 -2.48 -3.73 -21.15
CA ARG A 504 -3.43 -2.71 -20.69
C ARG A 504 -2.78 -1.32 -20.56
N CYS A 505 -1.54 -1.21 -20.11
CA CYS A 505 -0.79 0.05 -20.06
C CYS A 505 -0.68 0.70 -21.44
N VAL A 506 -0.36 -0.10 -22.48
CA VAL A 506 -0.32 0.39 -23.87
C VAL A 506 -1.69 0.91 -24.31
N ILE A 507 -2.76 0.16 -24.05
CA ILE A 507 -4.14 0.55 -24.40
C ILE A 507 -4.56 1.83 -23.67
N PHE A 508 -4.33 1.91 -22.36
CA PHE A 508 -4.58 3.10 -21.54
C PHE A 508 -3.81 4.33 -22.07
N ARG A 509 -2.50 4.18 -22.34
CA ARG A 509 -1.64 5.25 -22.87
C ARG A 509 -1.85 5.57 -24.36
N THR A 510 -2.70 4.82 -25.07
CA THR A 510 -3.25 5.23 -26.38
C THR A 510 -4.54 6.06 -26.23
N ALA A 511 -5.30 5.91 -25.15
CA ALA A 511 -6.44 6.79 -24.84
C ALA A 511 -6.09 8.05 -24.01
N ASN A 512 -5.01 7.98 -23.23
CA ASN A 512 -4.56 9.04 -22.33
C ASN A 512 -3.04 9.25 -22.46
N ASP A 513 -2.69 10.15 -23.37
CA ASP A 513 -1.33 10.58 -23.72
C ASP A 513 -0.71 11.57 -22.70
N VAL A 514 -1.47 12.03 -21.70
CA VAL A 514 -0.98 12.90 -20.62
C VAL A 514 -0.17 12.09 -19.61
N ALA A 515 1.15 12.19 -19.62
CA ALA A 515 2.05 11.47 -18.70
C ALA A 515 1.72 11.78 -17.23
N PHE A 516 1.45 13.06 -16.92
CA PHE A 516 1.07 13.54 -15.59
C PHE A 516 -0.36 13.18 -15.17
N SER A 517 -1.14 12.50 -16.01
CA SER A 517 -2.40 11.85 -15.62
C SER A 517 -2.14 10.37 -15.32
N CYS A 518 -2.58 9.90 -14.16
CA CYS A 518 -2.50 8.49 -13.74
C CYS A 518 -1.08 7.89 -13.77
N ARG A 519 -0.09 8.64 -13.26
CA ARG A 519 1.35 8.27 -13.22
C ARG A 519 1.66 6.85 -12.68
N HIS A 520 0.80 6.31 -11.83
CA HIS A 520 0.89 4.94 -11.31
C HIS A 520 0.96 3.86 -12.41
N ILE A 521 0.35 4.12 -13.58
CA ILE A 521 0.35 3.23 -14.75
C ILE A 521 1.77 3.07 -15.34
N ASP A 522 2.59 4.11 -15.27
CA ASP A 522 3.94 4.10 -15.87
C ASP A 522 4.91 3.32 -14.98
N TYR A 523 4.85 3.52 -13.65
CA TYR A 523 5.55 2.69 -12.67
C TYR A 523 5.16 1.20 -12.79
N SER A 524 3.86 0.89 -12.89
CA SER A 524 3.39 -0.47 -13.16
C SER A 524 3.94 -1.03 -14.47
N SER A 525 3.98 -0.23 -15.54
CA SER A 525 4.50 -0.63 -16.85
C SER A 525 6.00 -0.91 -16.84
N LEU A 526 6.79 -0.08 -16.16
CA LEU A 526 8.23 -0.30 -15.96
C LEU A 526 8.49 -1.57 -15.14
N MET A 527 7.84 -1.72 -13.98
CA MET A 527 7.98 -2.90 -13.12
C MET A 527 7.57 -4.19 -13.84
N ALA A 528 6.46 -4.19 -14.57
CA ALA A 528 6.02 -5.33 -15.36
C ALA A 528 6.98 -5.64 -16.53
N SER A 529 7.57 -4.62 -17.16
CA SER A 529 8.56 -4.83 -18.23
C SER A 529 9.85 -5.45 -17.69
N MET A 530 10.39 -4.92 -16.59
CA MET A 530 11.55 -5.54 -15.92
C MET A 530 11.24 -6.98 -15.50
N THR A 531 10.06 -7.22 -14.91
CA THR A 531 9.61 -8.56 -14.45
C THR A 531 9.50 -9.54 -15.62
N LEU A 532 8.92 -9.13 -16.75
CA LEU A 532 8.76 -9.97 -17.93
C LEU A 532 10.12 -10.37 -18.52
N LEU A 533 11.02 -9.39 -18.70
CA LEU A 533 12.35 -9.60 -19.30
C LEU A 533 13.26 -10.45 -18.38
N LEU A 534 13.29 -10.17 -17.07
CA LEU A 534 14.05 -10.95 -16.10
C LEU A 534 13.48 -12.37 -15.93
N GLY A 535 12.18 -12.58 -16.16
CA GLY A 535 11.58 -13.91 -16.20
C GLY A 535 12.18 -14.83 -17.28
N HIS A 536 12.80 -14.28 -18.34
CA HIS A 536 13.47 -15.03 -19.41
C HIS A 536 14.88 -15.52 -19.07
N LEU A 537 15.48 -15.10 -17.94
CA LEU A 537 16.78 -15.59 -17.44
C LEU A 537 16.83 -17.12 -17.23
N SER A 538 15.68 -17.79 -17.20
CA SER A 538 15.56 -19.25 -17.16
C SER A 538 14.27 -19.70 -17.83
N ARG A 539 14.23 -20.93 -18.39
CA ARG A 539 12.99 -21.55 -18.86
C ARG A 539 12.22 -22.16 -17.67
N PRO A 540 10.90 -21.97 -17.53
CA PRO A 540 10.11 -22.67 -16.52
C PRO A 540 10.17 -24.19 -16.70
N PRO A 541 10.19 -24.99 -15.61
CA PRO A 541 10.18 -26.44 -15.70
C PRO A 541 9.00 -26.99 -16.50
N GLY A 542 9.22 -28.09 -17.24
CA GLY A 542 8.19 -28.75 -18.05
C GLY A 542 7.80 -28.06 -19.38
N VAL A 543 8.12 -26.78 -19.58
CA VAL A 543 7.82 -26.06 -20.82
C VAL A 543 8.78 -26.50 -21.95
N ARG A 544 8.25 -26.75 -23.15
CA ARG A 544 9.02 -27.09 -24.36
C ARG A 544 9.74 -25.85 -24.90
N GLU A 545 10.94 -26.01 -25.50
CA GLU A 545 11.67 -24.86 -26.04
C GLU A 545 10.93 -24.20 -27.23
N GLU A 546 10.19 -24.96 -28.05
CA GLU A 546 9.35 -24.41 -29.12
C GLU A 546 8.29 -23.44 -28.60
N ASP A 547 7.58 -23.84 -27.53
CA ASP A 547 6.55 -23.02 -26.89
C ASP A 547 7.16 -21.84 -26.12
N TRP A 548 8.33 -22.05 -25.50
CA TRP A 548 9.06 -21.01 -24.79
C TRP A 548 9.65 -19.97 -25.75
N SER A 549 10.25 -20.36 -26.87
CA SER A 549 10.75 -19.45 -27.91
C SER A 549 9.62 -18.66 -28.57
N ARG A 550 8.45 -19.28 -28.82
CA ARG A 550 7.27 -18.54 -29.27
C ARG A 550 6.86 -17.47 -28.25
N GLN A 551 6.72 -17.84 -26.98
CA GLN A 551 6.35 -16.88 -25.91
C GLN A 551 7.42 -15.78 -25.75
N ARG A 552 8.70 -16.14 -25.86
CA ARG A 552 9.86 -15.23 -25.83
C ARG A 552 9.77 -14.16 -26.93
N ASN A 553 9.38 -14.56 -28.15
CA ASN A 553 9.17 -13.63 -29.27
C ASN A 553 7.94 -12.73 -29.09
N GLU A 554 6.83 -13.26 -28.56
CA GLU A 554 5.65 -12.46 -28.19
C GLU A 554 5.97 -11.43 -27.10
N ASP A 555 6.69 -11.84 -26.05
CA ASP A 555 7.08 -11.01 -24.92
C ASP A 555 8.06 -9.90 -25.36
N ARG A 556 9.01 -10.23 -26.25
CA ARG A 556 9.89 -9.25 -26.90
C ARG A 556 9.10 -8.19 -27.66
N ALA A 557 8.14 -8.61 -28.48
CA ALA A 557 7.31 -7.71 -29.26
C ALA A 557 6.45 -6.81 -28.37
N LEU A 558 5.93 -7.34 -27.27
CA LEU A 558 5.19 -6.58 -26.26
C LEU A 558 6.08 -5.54 -25.55
N ALA A 559 7.29 -5.93 -25.12
CA ALA A 559 8.25 -5.01 -24.50
C ALA A 559 8.71 -3.90 -25.45
N VAL A 560 9.00 -4.21 -26.72
CA VAL A 560 9.32 -3.20 -27.75
C VAL A 560 8.14 -2.25 -27.98
N LYS A 561 6.89 -2.73 -27.96
CA LYS A 561 5.70 -1.86 -28.07
C LYS A 561 5.54 -0.94 -26.85
N VAL A 562 5.93 -1.38 -25.66
CA VAL A 562 5.94 -0.56 -24.44
C VAL A 562 7.04 0.51 -24.51
N VAL A 563 8.26 0.15 -24.94
CA VAL A 563 9.35 1.10 -25.19
C VAL A 563 8.90 2.21 -26.14
N ALA A 564 8.33 1.87 -27.30
CA ALA A 564 7.86 2.85 -28.27
C ALA A 564 6.76 3.78 -27.71
N LYS A 565 5.82 3.25 -26.90
CA LYS A 565 4.77 4.06 -26.25
C LYS A 565 5.35 4.96 -25.13
N MET A 566 6.40 4.54 -24.45
CA MET A 566 7.13 5.38 -23.47
C MET A 566 7.96 6.47 -24.16
N GLU A 567 8.64 6.15 -25.26
CA GLU A 567 9.35 7.14 -26.10
C GLU A 567 8.39 8.20 -26.66
N GLU A 568 7.19 7.78 -27.10
CA GLU A 568 6.11 8.66 -27.53
C GLU A 568 5.61 9.58 -26.39
N LEU A 569 5.38 9.04 -25.18
CA LEU A 569 4.96 9.85 -24.02
C LEU A 569 6.04 10.85 -23.60
N ALA A 570 7.32 10.41 -23.58
CA ALA A 570 8.46 11.26 -23.26
C ALA A 570 8.54 12.45 -24.22
N LEU A 571 8.45 12.20 -25.53
CA LEU A 571 8.50 13.23 -26.56
C LEU A 571 7.30 14.19 -26.51
N LEU A 572 6.09 13.69 -26.22
CA LEU A 572 4.88 14.51 -26.17
C LEU A 572 4.80 15.39 -24.90
N ASN A 573 5.34 14.93 -23.77
CA ASN A 573 5.14 15.56 -22.46
C ASN A 573 6.41 16.20 -21.85
N ASP A 574 7.56 16.13 -22.54
CA ASP A 574 8.91 16.35 -21.98
C ASP A 574 9.18 15.48 -20.73
N ASP A 575 8.68 14.24 -20.76
CA ASP A 575 8.60 13.39 -19.57
C ASP A 575 9.83 12.50 -19.37
N LYS A 576 10.75 12.99 -18.51
CA LYS A 576 11.96 12.28 -18.08
C LYS A 576 11.71 10.86 -17.56
N LEU A 577 10.58 10.63 -16.88
CA LEU A 577 10.24 9.30 -16.34
C LEU A 577 9.95 8.27 -17.43
N SER A 578 9.16 8.63 -18.44
CA SER A 578 8.93 7.76 -19.59
C SER A 578 10.22 7.52 -20.38
N CYS A 579 11.08 8.54 -20.50
CA CYS A 579 12.39 8.42 -21.16
C CYS A 579 13.29 7.39 -20.46
N GLU A 580 13.56 7.56 -19.16
CA GLU A 580 14.41 6.62 -18.41
C GLU A 580 13.78 5.22 -18.29
N SER A 581 12.45 5.12 -18.25
CA SER A 581 11.74 3.84 -18.27
C SER A 581 11.98 3.09 -19.59
N ALA A 582 11.85 3.77 -20.73
CA ALA A 582 12.16 3.21 -22.03
C ALA A 582 13.62 2.73 -22.10
N ASP A 583 14.56 3.52 -21.58
CA ASP A 583 15.99 3.20 -21.56
C ASP A 583 16.34 1.96 -20.70
N ILE A 584 15.75 1.82 -19.50
CA ILE A 584 15.94 0.62 -18.66
C ILE A 584 15.40 -0.62 -19.37
N ILE A 585 14.21 -0.53 -19.97
CA ILE A 585 13.61 -1.66 -20.69
C ILE A 585 14.45 -2.02 -21.92
N ARG A 586 14.96 -1.02 -22.67
CA ARG A 586 15.82 -1.24 -23.85
C ARG A 586 17.15 -1.89 -23.47
N LYS A 587 17.73 -1.56 -22.31
CA LYS A 587 18.93 -2.22 -21.75
C LYS A 587 18.67 -3.66 -21.28
N LEU A 588 17.43 -4.02 -20.94
CA LEU A 588 17.04 -5.38 -20.53
C LEU A 588 16.59 -6.29 -21.68
N LEU A 589 16.18 -5.73 -22.83
CA LEU A 589 15.79 -6.51 -24.02
C LEU A 589 16.81 -7.61 -24.44
N PRO A 590 18.13 -7.40 -24.38
CA PRO A 590 19.11 -8.42 -24.79
C PRO A 590 19.05 -9.74 -23.99
N ILE A 591 18.47 -9.76 -22.79
CA ILE A 591 18.19 -11.01 -22.03
C ILE A 591 17.34 -11.97 -22.88
N VAL A 592 16.38 -11.41 -23.62
CA VAL A 592 15.42 -12.16 -24.44
C VAL A 592 16.06 -12.59 -25.76
N ASP A 593 16.99 -11.80 -26.30
CA ASP A 593 17.70 -12.12 -27.55
C ASP A 593 18.83 -13.14 -27.37
N CYS A 594 19.63 -13.04 -26.29
CA CYS A 594 20.71 -13.99 -26.00
C CYS A 594 20.20 -15.42 -25.84
N CYS A 595 18.97 -15.58 -25.35
CA CYS A 595 18.31 -16.89 -25.18
C CYS A 595 17.58 -17.39 -26.43
N ASN A 596 17.65 -16.69 -27.57
CA ASN A 596 16.96 -17.05 -28.81
C ASN A 596 17.85 -17.84 -29.80
N GLY A 597 19.06 -18.24 -29.39
CA GLY A 597 19.98 -19.07 -30.19
C GLY A 597 20.65 -18.37 -31.37
N MET A 598 20.45 -17.06 -31.53
CA MET A 598 21.18 -16.24 -32.50
C MET A 598 22.68 -16.27 -32.16
N THR A 599 23.51 -16.63 -33.14
CA THR A 599 24.96 -16.78 -32.89
C THR A 599 25.60 -15.42 -32.59
N PRO A 600 26.62 -15.33 -31.72
CA PRO A 600 27.25 -14.05 -31.34
C PRO A 600 27.99 -13.29 -32.47
N ALA A 601 27.85 -13.69 -33.73
CA ALA A 601 28.53 -13.11 -34.89
C ALA A 601 27.89 -11.80 -35.41
N GLN A 602 26.76 -11.37 -34.84
CA GLN A 602 26.07 -10.12 -35.20
C GLN A 602 25.91 -9.12 -34.04
N PHE A 603 26.31 -9.50 -32.81
CA PHE A 603 26.41 -8.56 -31.69
C PHE A 603 27.87 -8.15 -31.52
N HIS A 604 28.17 -6.87 -31.71
CA HIS A 604 29.48 -6.32 -31.36
C HIS A 604 29.64 -6.24 -29.84
N GLY A 605 30.79 -6.71 -29.33
CA GLY A 605 31.23 -6.45 -27.97
C GLY A 605 30.89 -7.52 -26.93
N GLU A 606 31.65 -7.49 -25.83
CA GLU A 606 31.42 -8.33 -24.64
C GLU A 606 30.19 -7.88 -23.84
N GLU A 607 29.73 -6.65 -24.08
CA GLU A 607 28.58 -5.98 -23.45
C GLU A 607 27.28 -6.80 -23.49
N ALA A 608 27.06 -7.58 -24.56
CA ALA A 608 25.89 -8.45 -24.68
C ALA A 608 25.85 -9.61 -23.66
N ARG A 609 26.98 -9.93 -23.01
CA ARG A 609 27.11 -11.03 -22.04
C ARG A 609 26.93 -10.58 -20.58
N ASN A 610 27.24 -9.33 -20.28
CA ASN A 610 27.24 -8.77 -18.93
C ASN A 610 26.47 -7.44 -18.95
N LEU A 611 25.14 -7.48 -18.84
CA LEU A 611 24.32 -6.28 -18.86
C LEU A 611 24.45 -5.55 -17.52
N GLN A 612 24.75 -4.24 -17.57
CA GLN A 612 24.90 -3.40 -16.39
C GLN A 612 23.79 -2.35 -16.29
N LEU A 613 23.18 -2.24 -15.10
CA LEU A 613 22.27 -1.16 -14.75
C LEU A 613 22.79 -0.43 -13.51
N VAL A 614 23.06 0.86 -13.64
CA VAL A 614 23.35 1.73 -12.49
C VAL A 614 22.01 2.17 -11.90
N ILE A 615 21.73 1.75 -10.66
CA ILE A 615 20.53 2.13 -9.92
C ILE A 615 20.95 3.11 -8.82
N PRO A 616 20.44 4.36 -8.81
CA PRO A 616 20.78 5.35 -7.80
C PRO A 616 20.64 4.78 -6.37
N TYR A 617 21.67 5.02 -5.55
CA TYR A 617 21.77 4.63 -4.13
C TYR A 617 21.76 3.11 -3.84
N LEU A 618 21.46 2.26 -4.82
CA LEU A 618 21.57 0.80 -4.74
C LEU A 618 22.88 0.25 -5.37
N GLY A 619 23.51 0.99 -6.28
CA GLY A 619 24.79 0.61 -6.90
C GLY A 619 24.62 0.05 -8.32
N VAL A 620 25.53 -0.84 -8.73
CA VAL A 620 25.55 -1.43 -10.07
C VAL A 620 25.00 -2.86 -10.04
N ILE A 621 24.05 -3.13 -10.91
CA ILE A 621 23.41 -4.44 -11.08
C ILE A 621 24.03 -5.13 -12.30
N ASN A 622 24.59 -6.32 -12.11
CA ASN A 622 25.25 -7.11 -13.15
C ASN A 622 24.39 -8.33 -13.51
N ILE A 623 24.03 -8.49 -14.78
CA ILE A 623 23.24 -9.62 -15.28
C ILE A 623 24.08 -10.39 -16.32
N ASN A 624 24.54 -11.58 -15.93
CA ASN A 624 25.50 -12.38 -16.70
C ASN A 624 24.77 -13.45 -17.53
N THR A 625 24.56 -13.17 -18.82
CA THR A 625 23.79 -13.98 -19.79
C THR A 625 24.60 -15.14 -20.39
N THR A 626 25.34 -15.87 -19.54
CA THR A 626 26.26 -16.95 -19.97
C THR A 626 25.55 -18.15 -20.60
N THR A 627 25.68 -18.30 -21.92
CA THR A 627 25.10 -19.39 -22.72
C THR A 627 25.98 -20.65 -22.76
N ASN A 628 26.34 -21.19 -21.59
CA ASN A 628 27.05 -22.47 -21.50
C ASN A 628 26.09 -23.63 -21.84
N GLN A 629 26.38 -24.38 -22.92
CA GLN A 629 25.47 -25.41 -23.46
C GLN A 629 25.33 -26.69 -22.60
N ALA A 630 25.82 -26.66 -21.35
CA ALA A 630 25.79 -27.76 -20.39
C ALA A 630 25.11 -27.35 -19.07
N ALA A 631 23.83 -26.99 -19.16
CA ALA A 631 22.88 -26.97 -18.02
C ALA A 631 23.20 -26.05 -16.81
N GLU A 632 23.96 -24.97 -17.01
CA GLU A 632 24.24 -23.97 -15.95
C GLU A 632 23.48 -22.65 -16.16
N SER A 633 23.17 -21.98 -15.05
CA SER A 633 22.20 -20.89 -14.99
C SER A 633 22.76 -19.52 -15.36
N CYS A 634 21.96 -18.73 -16.06
CA CYS A 634 22.11 -17.27 -16.08
C CYS A 634 22.10 -16.73 -14.64
N THR A 635 23.08 -15.90 -14.28
CA THR A 635 23.25 -15.38 -12.91
C THR A 635 23.12 -13.86 -12.87
N VAL A 636 22.38 -13.35 -11.88
CA VAL A 636 22.34 -11.93 -11.55
C VAL A 636 23.20 -11.75 -10.31
N ASP A 637 24.23 -10.90 -10.39
CA ASP A 637 25.02 -10.48 -9.25
C ASP A 637 24.64 -9.05 -8.85
N LEU A 638 24.39 -8.87 -7.54
CA LEU A 638 23.90 -7.64 -6.93
C LEU A 638 24.92 -7.17 -5.89
N SER A 639 26.12 -6.90 -6.38
CA SER A 639 27.31 -6.54 -5.63
C SER A 639 27.27 -5.06 -5.19
N HIS A 640 26.84 -4.85 -3.93
CA HIS A 640 26.96 -3.63 -3.13
C HIS A 640 26.28 -2.34 -3.62
N SER A 641 25.14 -2.05 -2.99
CA SER A 641 25.08 -1.01 -1.94
C SER A 641 23.97 -1.34 -0.94
N GLN A 642 24.21 -1.10 0.35
CA GLN A 642 23.16 -1.24 1.37
C GLN A 642 22.56 0.14 1.67
N LEU A 643 21.29 0.32 1.33
CA LEU A 643 20.51 1.41 1.92
C LEU A 643 20.32 1.11 3.42
N PRO A 644 20.64 2.02 4.34
CA PRO A 644 20.45 1.79 5.78
C PRO A 644 18.95 1.78 6.12
N THR A 645 18.33 0.60 6.10
CA THR A 645 16.98 0.40 6.64
C THR A 645 17.01 0.71 8.15
N PRO A 646 16.13 1.59 8.68
CA PRO A 646 16.08 1.93 10.10
C PRO A 646 15.60 0.71 10.91
N THR A 647 16.55 -0.14 11.27
CA THR A 647 16.30 -1.42 11.90
C THR A 647 16.39 -1.23 13.40
N ASN A 648 15.24 -1.05 14.06
CA ASN A 648 15.11 -0.98 15.52
C ASN A 648 15.46 -2.32 16.17
N THR A 649 16.76 -2.64 16.15
CA THR A 649 17.33 -3.82 16.78
C THR A 649 17.54 -3.48 18.25
N ALA A 650 16.59 -3.86 19.09
CA ALA A 650 16.76 -3.76 20.54
C ALA A 650 17.89 -4.74 20.94
N THR A 651 19.10 -4.23 21.09
CA THR A 651 20.30 -5.02 21.37
C THR A 651 20.30 -5.50 22.81
N THR A 652 19.59 -6.60 23.08
CA THR A 652 19.58 -7.29 24.37
C THR A 652 20.97 -7.88 24.65
N THR A 653 21.81 -7.14 25.38
CA THR A 653 23.19 -7.52 25.69
C THR A 653 23.27 -8.64 26.72
N THR A 654 23.14 -9.88 26.25
CA THR A 654 23.39 -11.10 27.04
C THR A 654 24.89 -11.38 27.17
N THR A 655 25.57 -10.65 28.05
CA THR A 655 26.97 -10.90 28.42
C THR A 655 27.15 -12.33 28.95
N THR A 656 27.84 -13.17 28.17
CA THR A 656 28.25 -14.52 28.59
C THR A 656 29.70 -14.46 29.07
N THR A 657 30.01 -15.14 30.17
CA THR A 657 31.22 -14.92 30.96
C THR A 657 32.51 -15.47 30.32
N ALA A 658 33.56 -14.67 30.32
CA ALA A 658 34.94 -15.09 30.06
C ALA A 658 35.63 -15.52 31.37
N ALA A 659 36.64 -16.40 31.27
CA ALA A 659 37.32 -16.99 32.43
C ALA A 659 38.29 -16.02 33.13
N ALA A 660 38.54 -16.26 34.43
CA ALA A 660 39.30 -15.36 35.29
C ALA A 660 40.83 -15.48 35.14
N ALA A 661 41.53 -14.34 35.35
CA ALA A 661 42.96 -14.28 35.62
C ALA A 661 43.23 -13.29 36.77
N VAL A 662 43.95 -13.77 37.78
CA VAL A 662 44.18 -13.20 39.12
C VAL A 662 44.93 -11.86 39.11
N ALA A 663 44.46 -10.86 39.88
CA ALA A 663 45.31 -9.91 40.63
C ALA A 663 44.54 -9.15 41.75
N SER A 664 45.26 -8.88 42.83
CA SER A 664 44.90 -8.29 44.14
C SER A 664 44.30 -6.87 44.21
N GLU A 665 43.47 -6.64 45.26
CA GLU A 665 43.52 -5.51 46.24
C GLU A 665 43.17 -4.06 45.79
N THR A 666 42.69 -3.10 46.61
CA THR A 666 42.24 -3.08 48.04
C THR A 666 41.43 -1.80 48.36
N TYR A 667 40.21 -1.93 48.94
CA TYR A 667 39.43 -0.89 49.68
C TYR A 667 39.04 0.38 48.85
N GLN A 668 38.13 1.32 49.23
CA GLN A 668 37.20 1.49 50.37
C GLN A 668 35.90 2.22 49.93
N GLU A 669 34.95 2.44 50.85
CA GLU A 669 33.65 3.11 50.64
C GLU A 669 33.73 4.65 50.49
N MET A 670 32.74 5.29 49.85
CA MET A 670 31.86 6.31 50.47
C MET A 670 30.69 6.79 49.55
N THR A 671 29.81 7.63 50.09
CA THR A 671 28.43 7.95 49.66
C THR A 671 28.26 9.15 48.70
N PRO A 672 27.08 9.33 48.04
CA PRO A 672 26.83 10.36 47.03
C PRO A 672 26.21 11.67 47.59
N PRO A 673 26.18 12.75 46.77
CA PRO A 673 25.15 13.79 46.86
C PRO A 673 24.48 14.11 45.49
N GLU A 674 23.61 15.13 45.49
CA GLU A 674 22.53 15.36 44.51
C GLU A 674 22.82 16.42 43.41
N LEU A 675 21.82 16.59 42.54
CA LEU A 675 21.34 17.80 41.81
C LEU A 675 22.03 19.15 42.17
N CYS A 676 22.15 20.13 41.26
CA CYS A 676 21.18 20.55 40.25
C CYS A 676 21.83 21.40 39.13
N ALA A 677 21.02 21.98 38.23
CA ALA A 677 21.46 22.91 37.19
C ALA A 677 20.98 24.34 37.46
N GLU A 678 21.88 25.33 37.35
CA GLU A 678 21.58 26.70 36.87
C GLU A 678 22.87 27.54 36.77
N ALA A 679 23.21 28.03 35.57
CA ALA A 679 24.02 29.24 35.32
C ALA A 679 24.19 29.50 33.82
N LEU A 680 23.73 30.66 33.33
CA LEU A 680 24.45 31.62 32.45
C LEU A 680 23.45 32.54 31.72
N LEU A 681 23.30 33.77 32.22
CA LEU A 681 22.69 34.88 31.52
C LEU A 681 23.57 36.13 31.65
N GLY A 682 23.76 36.83 30.52
CA GLY A 682 24.22 38.22 30.45
C GLY A 682 25.73 38.44 30.46
N GLN A 683 26.27 39.00 29.36
CA GLN A 683 26.39 40.46 29.25
C GLN A 683 26.60 40.90 27.79
N ASP A 684 26.02 42.05 27.43
CA ASP A 684 26.20 42.70 26.13
C ASP A 684 27.52 43.46 26.01
N ASN A 685 27.98 43.72 24.77
CA ASN A 685 28.28 45.10 24.36
C ASN A 685 28.44 45.32 22.85
N THR A 686 27.82 46.41 22.38
CA THR A 686 28.12 47.22 21.17
C THR A 686 28.06 46.61 19.76
N ILE A 687 27.30 47.28 18.90
CA ILE A 687 27.11 47.06 17.46
C ILE A 687 27.81 48.21 16.68
N PRO A 688 28.35 47.95 15.47
CA PRO A 688 28.04 48.82 14.33
C PRO A 688 27.30 48.08 13.21
N HIS A 689 26.38 48.75 12.54
CA HIS A 689 25.67 48.22 11.35
C HIS A 689 26.60 48.14 10.15
N GLU A 690 26.55 47.03 9.42
CA GLU A 690 26.52 47.03 7.95
C GLU A 690 25.89 45.72 7.44
N ASP A 691 25.12 45.80 6.36
CA ASP A 691 24.45 44.69 5.68
C ASP A 691 24.96 44.70 4.23
N PRO A 692 25.59 43.62 3.75
CA PRO A 692 25.00 43.03 2.54
C PRO A 692 25.19 41.50 2.38
N SER A 693 24.10 40.85 1.98
CA SER A 693 24.02 39.80 0.94
C SER A 693 24.92 38.55 0.96
N ALA A 694 24.26 37.39 0.85
CA ALA A 694 24.76 36.17 0.16
C ALA A 694 26.11 35.56 0.63
N GLY A 695 26.12 34.99 1.84
CA GLY A 695 27.18 34.08 2.31
C GLY A 695 26.85 32.60 2.07
N LEU A 696 27.84 31.82 1.65
CA LEU A 696 27.72 30.37 1.39
C LEU A 696 27.35 29.58 2.67
N PHE A 697 26.38 28.68 2.57
CA PHE A 697 26.44 27.43 3.32
C PHE A 697 27.39 26.48 2.56
N SER A 698 28.63 26.35 3.04
CA SER A 698 29.61 25.44 2.44
C SER A 698 29.13 23.98 2.56
N THR A 699 29.07 23.27 1.44
CA THR A 699 28.61 21.87 1.35
C THR A 699 29.66 20.85 1.82
N ASP A 700 30.79 21.32 2.33
CA ASP A 700 32.05 20.56 2.47
C ASP A 700 32.15 19.74 3.77
N CYS A 701 31.00 19.42 4.38
CA CYS A 701 30.87 18.54 5.54
C CYS A 701 29.98 17.30 5.25
N LEU A 702 29.70 17.01 3.97
CA LEU A 702 28.85 15.89 3.53
C LEU A 702 29.55 14.91 2.57
N GLU A 703 30.88 14.99 2.43
CA GLU A 703 31.70 13.99 1.72
C GLU A 703 31.71 12.63 2.46
N GLY A 704 30.60 11.90 2.37
CA GLY A 704 30.44 10.58 2.99
C GLY A 704 29.01 10.04 3.02
N TRP A 705 27.98 10.89 2.93
CA TRP A 705 26.60 10.40 2.86
C TRP A 705 26.17 10.11 1.42
N SER A 706 26.33 8.84 1.01
CA SER A 706 25.67 8.24 -0.15
C SER A 706 24.16 8.04 0.05
N CYS A 707 23.51 8.95 0.76
CA CYS A 707 22.08 8.99 1.00
C CYS A 707 21.48 10.02 0.02
N PRO A 708 20.33 9.74 -0.62
CA PRO A 708 19.62 10.77 -1.36
C PRO A 708 19.25 11.91 -0.41
N GLY A 709 19.47 13.15 -0.81
CA GLY A 709 18.92 14.29 -0.09
C GLY A 709 17.41 14.10 0.05
N ILE A 710 16.86 14.26 1.26
CA ILE A 710 15.42 14.06 1.54
C ILE A 710 14.54 14.98 0.67
N THR A 711 15.12 16.08 0.17
CA THR A 711 14.55 17.06 -0.75
C THR A 711 14.57 16.68 -2.23
N ALA A 712 15.36 15.68 -2.64
CA ALA A 712 15.65 15.37 -4.06
C ALA A 712 14.37 15.11 -4.86
N GLU A 713 14.22 15.82 -5.97
CA GLU A 713 12.99 15.86 -6.77
C GLU A 713 12.99 14.79 -7.88
N ALA A 714 11.87 14.64 -8.59
CA ALA A 714 11.80 13.81 -9.79
C ALA A 714 12.79 14.23 -10.90
N GLY A 715 13.24 15.50 -10.87
CA GLY A 715 14.34 16.00 -11.70
C GLY A 715 15.70 15.41 -11.32
N ASP A 716 15.99 15.28 -10.02
CA ASP A 716 17.27 14.78 -9.50
C ASP A 716 17.34 13.25 -9.51
N TRP A 717 16.25 12.59 -9.11
CA TRP A 717 16.10 11.14 -9.11
C TRP A 717 14.69 10.75 -9.53
N THR A 718 14.58 10.32 -10.78
CA THR A 718 13.34 10.13 -11.52
C THR A 718 12.43 9.02 -10.98
N PHE A 719 13.00 7.92 -10.48
CA PHE A 719 12.21 6.82 -9.91
C PHE A 719 11.96 6.92 -8.40
N GLN A 720 12.59 7.89 -7.72
CA GLN A 720 12.39 8.14 -6.29
C GLN A 720 12.51 6.91 -5.36
N GLY A 721 13.19 5.82 -5.77
CA GLY A 721 13.36 4.61 -4.98
C GLY A 721 12.43 3.45 -5.35
N VAL A 722 11.56 3.58 -6.36
CA VAL A 722 10.78 2.46 -6.92
C VAL A 722 11.71 1.41 -7.55
N ASP A 723 12.72 1.89 -8.26
CA ASP A 723 13.87 1.14 -8.76
C ASP A 723 14.61 0.41 -7.64
N THR A 724 15.07 1.13 -6.62
CA THR A 724 15.76 0.55 -5.45
C THR A 724 14.91 -0.52 -4.77
N THR A 725 13.61 -0.27 -4.58
CA THR A 725 12.68 -1.20 -3.91
C THR A 725 12.45 -2.45 -4.74
N TYR A 726 12.20 -2.31 -6.04
CA TYR A 726 12.01 -3.42 -6.96
C TYR A 726 13.20 -4.40 -6.94
N TRP A 727 14.41 -3.88 -7.12
CA TRP A 727 15.62 -4.69 -7.13
C TRP A 727 15.97 -5.26 -5.74
N SER A 728 15.66 -4.55 -4.66
CA SER A 728 15.82 -5.07 -3.28
C SER A 728 14.88 -6.23 -2.98
N LEU A 729 13.62 -6.17 -3.43
CA LEU A 729 12.66 -7.28 -3.31
C LEU A 729 13.10 -8.50 -4.12
N LEU A 730 13.64 -8.29 -5.33
CA LEU A 730 14.20 -9.36 -6.15
C LEU A 730 15.46 -9.99 -5.50
N ASN A 731 16.38 -9.18 -4.97
CA ASN A 731 17.59 -9.65 -4.29
C ASN A 731 17.27 -10.44 -3.01
N SER A 732 16.28 -9.99 -2.24
CA SER A 732 15.75 -10.71 -1.08
C SER A 732 15.21 -12.10 -1.44
N GLY A 733 14.93 -12.34 -2.73
CA GLY A 733 14.74 -13.66 -3.30
C GLY A 733 16.01 -14.49 -3.35
N MET A 734 17.05 -13.98 -4.02
CA MET A 734 18.28 -14.70 -4.32
C MET A 734 19.17 -14.94 -3.08
N ALA A 735 19.21 -13.97 -2.15
CA ALA A 735 20.05 -14.01 -0.95
C ALA A 735 19.64 -15.09 0.08
N CYS A 736 18.48 -15.73 -0.07
CA CYS A 736 18.01 -16.80 0.83
C CYS A 736 18.72 -18.16 0.64
N ASN A 737 20.02 -18.15 0.31
CA ASN A 737 20.88 -19.34 0.30
C ASN A 737 21.52 -19.56 1.67
N PHE A 738 20.70 -19.90 2.67
CA PHE A 738 21.23 -20.38 3.95
C PHE A 738 21.93 -21.73 3.76
N THR A 739 23.17 -21.79 4.22
CA THR A 739 23.98 -23.02 4.28
C THR A 739 23.35 -24.07 5.20
N GLN A 740 23.37 -25.33 4.76
CA GLN A 740 23.18 -26.54 5.57
C GLN A 740 24.20 -27.59 5.14
#